data_AF-A0A964V6W0-F1
#
_entry.id   AF-A0A964V6W0-F1
#
_cell.length_a   1.000
_cell.length_b   1.000
_cell.length_c   1.000
_cell.angle_alpha   90.00
_cell.angle_beta   90.00
_cell.angle_gamma   90.00
#
_symmetry.space_group_name_H-M   'P 1'
#
loop_
_entity.id
_entity.type
_entity.pdbx_description
1 polymer ?
#
loop_
_entity_poly.entity_id
_entity_poly.type
_entity_poly.pdbx_seq_one_letter_code
_entity_poly.pdbx_strand_id
1 'polypeptide(L)'
;MASLALDSCGSCAEHRTKSLVRLGLSPDRWDYLIALAGNPNTGKSTVFNALTGLRQHTGNWPGKTVVRAEGAFEHDGKRVKIVDLPGTYSLQAGSVDEEVARDFVLFGRPDVTVVVVDATRLERNLNLVLQILEITDRVVVFLNLMDEARRHGVAVDPVRLEKELGVPVIPGVARQDSGIDELISAALDVAAGTRTTSPFRAGRYAPDVERAVVGLAPVVESVYPEVPNSRWVALRLLNADEAVQEAVRSGELGQLASGSQEAVHAPPPEADRQRLLDAATRWRWDLPTDFHDVVTQHSYDAAEEVAGRAQMTGLKRAGFAFDRKLDKALTSRVFGFPLMLLILAIVFWITIEGANVPSGMLATLLIGTVHPWLNGVAAAASVPWWLSGFVLDGVYLATAWVIAVMLPPMAIFFPVFTLLEDFGYLPRVAFNLDALFKKAGAHGKQALTMCMGFGCNAAGVVATRVIDSPRERLIAIITNNFSLCNGRWPTQILIATIFIGALAPASLGGLVSAAAVVGIALLGITMMFLSSWLLSRTVLRGEATSFSLELPPYRPPRILQTLYTSIIDRTLIVLWRAVVFAAPAGAVIWLIANISFGGESLAQHLVGWLNPVGLLLGLNGVILLAYVVAIPANEIVIPTVLMLTVLTGGLAGGSGAGVMFEADSVGATSELLRAGGWTLLTGVNLMLFSLLHNPCSTTIYTIFQETRSAKWTTLATALPLAMGFTVCFLVAQVWRLVAA
;
A
#
# COMPACT_ATOMS: atom_id res chain seq x y z
N MET A 1 17.13 70.86 21.76
CA MET A 1 18.24 70.43 20.87
C MET A 1 18.68 69.05 21.33
N ALA A 2 18.82 68.14 20.35
CA ALA A 2 19.35 66.77 20.40
C ALA A 2 18.51 65.68 21.11
N SER A 3 17.78 64.92 20.28
CA SER A 3 17.26 63.58 20.55
C SER A 3 18.34 62.53 20.29
N LEU A 4 18.49 61.56 21.20
CA LEU A 4 19.09 60.25 20.94
C LEU A 4 17.94 59.25 20.78
N ALA A 5 17.74 58.76 19.56
CA ALA A 5 16.82 57.66 19.26
C ALA A 5 17.59 56.34 19.36
N LEU A 6 17.02 55.39 20.10
CA LEU A 6 17.43 53.99 20.18
C LEU A 6 16.78 53.23 19.03
N ASP A 7 17.58 52.57 18.20
CA ASP A 7 17.11 51.68 17.14
C ASP A 7 16.48 50.42 17.73
N SER A 8 15.21 50.19 17.38
CA SER A 8 14.42 49.01 17.75
C SER A 8 13.93 48.28 16.49
N CYS A 9 14.78 47.45 15.89
CA CYS A 9 14.33 46.53 14.84
C CYS A 9 15.18 45.25 14.76
N GLY A 10 14.99 44.35 15.73
CA GLY A 10 15.56 42.99 15.72
C GLY A 10 14.55 41.86 15.46
N SER A 11 13.25 42.16 15.28
CA SER A 11 12.17 41.15 15.31
C SER A 11 11.25 41.09 14.08
N CYS A 12 11.49 41.91 13.04
CA CYS A 12 10.62 41.94 11.85
C CYS A 12 10.90 40.77 10.87
N ALA A 13 9.83 40.13 10.39
CA ALA A 13 9.88 39.03 9.41
C ALA A 13 10.55 39.43 8.07
N GLU A 14 10.50 40.70 7.68
CA GLU A 14 11.23 41.21 6.51
C GLU A 14 12.75 41.23 6.70
N HIS A 15 13.24 41.26 7.94
CA HIS A 15 14.67 41.16 8.22
C HIS A 15 15.17 39.71 8.13
N ARG A 16 14.31 38.74 8.48
CA ARG A 16 14.56 37.28 8.38
C ARG A 16 14.70 36.80 6.94
N THR A 17 13.91 37.35 6.02
CA THR A 17 13.98 37.01 4.58
C THR A 17 15.29 37.49 3.92
N LYS A 18 16.05 38.40 4.54
CA LYS A 18 17.29 38.96 3.99
C LYS A 18 18.57 38.16 4.35
N SER A 19 18.57 37.29 5.37
CA SER A 19 19.78 36.51 5.75
C SER A 19 19.87 35.14 5.06
N LEU A 20 18.76 34.62 4.55
CA LEU A 20 18.70 33.36 3.79
C LEU A 20 18.71 33.61 2.29
N VAL A 21 19.88 33.49 1.66
CA VAL A 21 20.02 33.60 0.20
C VAL A 21 19.81 32.23 -0.43
N ARG A 22 18.72 32.06 -1.17
CA ARG A 22 18.37 30.80 -1.82
C ARG A 22 19.10 30.69 -3.17
N LEU A 23 20.38 30.31 -3.13
CA LEU A 23 21.22 30.22 -4.33
C LEU A 23 20.93 28.97 -5.17
N GLY A 24 20.91 29.14 -6.50
CA GLY A 24 20.88 28.05 -7.49
C GLY A 24 22.26 27.46 -7.77
N LEU A 25 22.98 27.08 -6.72
CA LEU A 25 24.34 26.52 -6.82
C LEU A 25 24.29 25.05 -7.23
N SER A 26 25.28 24.64 -8.03
CA SER A 26 25.60 23.23 -8.27
C SER A 26 25.86 22.56 -6.91
N PRO A 27 25.29 21.38 -6.64
CA PRO A 27 25.43 20.68 -5.36
C PRO A 27 26.83 20.11 -5.10
N ASP A 28 27.86 20.59 -5.80
CA ASP A 28 29.24 20.06 -5.80
C ASP A 28 30.21 20.90 -4.94
N ARG A 29 29.77 22.06 -4.41
CA ARG A 29 30.60 22.93 -3.57
C ARG A 29 29.79 23.57 -2.43
N TRP A 30 29.79 22.91 -1.28
CA TRP A 30 29.15 23.35 -0.05
C TRP A 30 30.17 23.52 1.07
N ASP A 31 29.85 24.35 2.06
CA ASP A 31 30.72 24.63 3.22
C ASP A 31 30.33 23.72 4.41
N TYR A 32 29.05 23.33 4.52
CA TYR A 32 28.55 22.39 5.54
C TYR A 32 27.54 21.40 4.96
N LEU A 33 27.56 20.16 5.45
CA LEU A 33 26.61 19.09 5.13
C LEU A 33 25.70 18.79 6.34
N ILE A 34 24.40 18.95 6.15
CA ILE A 34 23.37 18.62 7.13
C ILE A 34 22.63 17.35 6.71
N ALA A 35 22.57 16.37 7.62
CA ALA A 35 21.66 15.23 7.50
C ALA A 35 20.34 15.55 8.21
N LEU A 36 19.20 15.40 7.53
CA LEU A 36 17.88 15.56 8.15
C LEU A 36 17.27 14.19 8.43
N ALA A 37 17.22 13.81 9.70
CA ALA A 37 16.67 12.56 10.19
C ALA A 37 15.35 12.78 10.95
N GLY A 38 14.58 11.72 11.14
CA GLY A 38 13.36 11.77 11.93
C GLY A 38 12.43 10.61 11.63
N ASN A 39 11.48 10.36 12.54
CA ASN A 39 10.44 9.35 12.31
C ASN A 39 9.55 9.76 11.11
N PRO A 40 8.86 8.80 10.47
CA PRO A 40 7.78 9.11 9.54
C PRO A 40 6.75 10.06 10.18
N ASN A 41 6.20 10.97 9.38
CA ASN A 41 5.13 11.92 9.77
C ASN A 41 5.46 12.95 10.87
N THR A 42 6.73 13.17 11.22
CA THR A 42 7.14 14.21 12.20
C THR A 42 7.17 15.63 11.62
N GLY A 43 6.85 15.78 10.34
CA GLY A 43 6.99 17.02 9.60
C GLY A 43 8.40 17.26 9.04
N LYS A 44 9.24 16.21 8.96
CA LYS A 44 10.57 16.24 8.32
C LYS A 44 10.55 16.88 6.93
N SER A 45 9.67 16.42 6.04
CA SER A 45 9.54 17.01 4.70
C SER A 45 9.05 18.47 4.73
N THR A 46 8.27 18.87 5.74
CA THR A 46 7.89 20.28 5.94
C THR A 46 9.09 21.12 6.33
N VAL A 47 9.95 20.64 7.22
CA VAL A 47 11.21 21.31 7.59
C VAL A 47 12.14 21.39 6.38
N PHE A 48 12.32 20.29 5.65
CA PHE A 48 13.11 20.26 4.42
C PHE A 48 12.61 21.28 3.40
N ASN A 49 11.30 21.31 3.14
CA ASN A 49 10.69 22.29 2.23
C ASN A 49 10.84 23.74 2.73
N ALA A 50 10.76 23.99 4.03
CA ALA A 50 10.97 25.33 4.60
C ALA A 50 12.42 25.81 4.38
N LEU A 51 13.39 24.90 4.48
CA LEU A 51 14.81 25.18 4.28
C LEU A 51 15.19 25.34 2.80
N THR A 52 14.69 24.45 1.92
CA THR A 52 15.13 24.38 0.51
C THR A 52 14.19 25.10 -0.48
N GLY A 53 12.94 25.33 -0.10
CA GLY A 53 11.87 25.76 -1.02
C GLY A 53 11.62 24.74 -2.13
N LEU A 54 11.23 25.23 -3.32
CA LEU A 54 10.91 24.42 -4.51
C LEU A 54 12.13 23.82 -5.24
N ARG A 55 13.34 23.99 -4.71
CA ARG A 55 14.60 23.67 -5.41
C ARG A 55 15.25 22.44 -4.80
N GLN A 56 14.71 21.30 -5.16
CA GLN A 56 15.10 19.99 -4.65
C GLN A 56 15.51 19.11 -5.84
N HIS A 57 16.55 18.33 -5.66
CA HIS A 57 16.89 17.26 -6.57
C HIS A 57 16.42 15.94 -5.96
N THR A 58 15.50 15.26 -6.65
CA THR A 58 15.05 13.92 -6.27
C THR A 58 15.69 12.90 -7.20
N GLY A 59 16.44 11.96 -6.61
CA GLY A 59 17.03 10.82 -7.29
C GLY A 59 16.78 9.54 -6.50
N ASN A 60 17.51 8.46 -6.82
CA ASN A 60 17.54 7.25 -6.01
C ASN A 60 18.90 7.12 -5.34
N TRP A 61 18.93 6.50 -4.15
CA TRP A 61 20.18 6.11 -3.51
C TRP A 61 20.94 5.09 -4.40
N PRO A 62 22.28 5.18 -4.52
CA PRO A 62 23.05 4.27 -5.36
C PRO A 62 22.76 2.80 -5.05
N GLY A 63 22.35 2.03 -6.06
CA GLY A 63 22.03 0.60 -5.91
C GLY A 63 20.73 0.29 -5.16
N LYS A 64 19.95 1.29 -4.73
CA LYS A 64 18.69 1.07 -3.98
C LYS A 64 17.50 1.78 -4.63
N THR A 65 16.28 1.32 -4.35
CA THR A 65 15.03 1.91 -4.88
C THR A 65 14.46 3.05 -4.01
N VAL A 66 15.22 3.47 -3.00
CA VAL A 66 14.81 4.51 -2.05
C VAL A 66 15.07 5.88 -2.67
N VAL A 67 14.10 6.78 -2.58
CA VAL A 67 14.22 8.15 -3.09
C VAL A 67 15.17 8.95 -2.20
N ARG A 68 16.16 9.59 -2.82
CA ARG A 68 17.10 10.53 -2.21
C ARG A 68 16.68 11.94 -2.57
N ALA A 69 16.34 12.76 -1.58
CA ALA A 69 16.05 14.17 -1.78
C ALA A 69 17.19 15.03 -1.21
N GLU A 70 17.74 15.90 -2.05
CA GLU A 70 18.80 16.83 -1.67
C GLU A 70 18.40 18.27 -2.00
N GLY A 71 18.85 19.20 -1.18
CA GLY A 71 18.71 20.63 -1.43
C GLY A 71 19.93 21.39 -0.95
N ALA A 72 20.02 22.65 -1.34
CA ALA A 72 21.05 23.57 -0.89
C ALA A 72 20.45 24.94 -0.59
N PHE A 73 21.01 25.62 0.39
CA PHE A 73 20.66 26.99 0.76
C PHE A 73 21.89 27.73 1.29
N GLU A 74 21.83 29.06 1.38
CA GLU A 74 22.87 29.88 2.00
C GLU A 74 22.30 30.62 3.20
N HIS A 75 23.04 30.65 4.30
CA HIS A 75 22.71 31.39 5.52
C HIS A 75 23.97 32.06 6.05
N ASP A 76 23.92 33.37 6.31
CA ASP A 76 25.05 34.18 6.79
C ASP A 76 26.35 33.98 5.97
N GLY A 77 26.24 33.92 4.64
CA GLY A 77 27.39 33.75 3.75
C GLY A 77 27.93 32.31 3.64
N LYS A 78 27.33 31.34 4.34
CA LYS A 78 27.74 29.93 4.35
C LYS A 78 26.80 29.10 3.49
N ARG A 79 27.34 28.31 2.56
CA ARG A 79 26.57 27.40 1.70
C ARG A 79 26.37 26.07 2.40
N VAL A 80 25.12 25.67 2.55
CA VAL A 80 24.73 24.46 3.27
C VAL A 80 24.06 23.50 2.30
N LYS A 81 24.57 22.26 2.26
CA LYS A 81 23.89 21.14 1.61
C LYS A 81 23.09 20.40 2.65
N ILE A 82 21.82 20.10 2.34
CA ILE A 82 20.95 19.30 3.20
C ILE A 82 20.47 18.06 2.45
N VAL A 83 20.59 16.91 3.11
CA VAL A 83 20.14 15.61 2.60
C VAL A 83 19.01 15.11 3.48
N ASP A 84 17.85 14.85 2.85
CA ASP A 84 16.71 14.27 3.53
C ASP A 84 16.87 12.75 3.62
N LEU A 85 17.01 12.24 4.84
CA LEU A 85 17.07 10.79 5.06
C LEU A 85 15.67 10.19 5.02
N PRO A 86 15.53 8.91 4.63
CA PRO A 86 14.25 8.20 4.77
C PRO A 86 13.72 8.31 6.21
N GLY A 87 12.40 8.37 6.36
CA GLY A 87 11.79 8.41 7.68
C GLY A 87 11.90 7.04 8.35
N THR A 88 12.58 6.96 9.49
CA THR A 88 12.90 5.69 10.16
C THR A 88 12.52 5.72 11.63
N TYR A 89 12.05 4.62 12.20
CA TYR A 89 11.74 4.55 13.64
C TYR A 89 12.92 4.05 14.48
N SER A 90 13.88 3.40 13.84
CA SER A 90 15.06 2.81 14.43
C SER A 90 16.15 2.72 13.37
N LEU A 91 17.42 2.75 13.76
CA LEU A 91 18.57 2.43 12.92
C LEU A 91 19.01 0.96 13.10
N GLN A 92 18.25 0.19 13.88
CA GLN A 92 18.58 -1.19 14.23
C GLN A 92 17.87 -2.23 13.36
N ALA A 93 16.78 -1.87 12.69
CA ALA A 93 15.94 -2.78 11.91
C ALA A 93 16.40 -2.89 10.44
N GLY A 94 16.05 -4.01 9.79
CA GLY A 94 16.59 -4.43 8.49
C GLY A 94 15.81 -3.93 7.27
N SER A 95 15.10 -2.81 7.36
CA SER A 95 14.47 -2.22 6.17
C SER A 95 15.48 -1.42 5.35
N VAL A 96 15.25 -1.35 4.04
CA VAL A 96 16.15 -0.62 3.12
C VAL A 96 16.27 0.87 3.48
N ASP A 97 15.18 1.47 3.95
CA ASP A 97 15.11 2.87 4.39
C ASP A 97 15.97 3.10 5.64
N GLU A 98 15.90 2.17 6.61
CA GLU A 98 16.68 2.21 7.85
C GLU A 98 18.17 2.00 7.59
N GLU A 99 18.52 1.06 6.72
CA GLU A 99 19.90 0.86 6.27
C GLU A 99 20.46 2.14 5.65
N VAL A 100 19.71 2.78 4.75
CA VAL A 100 20.17 4.01 4.07
C VAL A 100 20.37 5.16 5.07
N ALA A 101 19.43 5.37 5.99
CA ALA A 101 19.55 6.42 7.00
C ALA A 101 20.77 6.17 7.91
N ARG A 102 20.92 4.93 8.38
CA ARG A 102 22.03 4.47 9.21
C ARG A 102 23.38 4.65 8.52
N ASP A 103 23.50 4.14 7.29
CA ASP A 103 24.74 4.18 6.52
C ASP A 103 25.15 5.62 6.23
N PHE A 104 24.19 6.52 5.94
CA PHE A 104 24.52 7.93 5.74
C PHE A 104 24.96 8.64 7.02
N VAL A 105 24.32 8.38 8.16
CA VAL A 105 24.72 9.00 9.45
C VAL A 105 26.12 8.53 9.88
N LEU A 106 26.45 7.25 9.65
CA LEU A 106 27.75 6.68 9.97
C LEU A 106 28.85 7.09 8.98
N PHE A 107 28.59 6.88 7.69
CA PHE A 107 29.62 6.90 6.66
C PHE A 107 29.58 8.15 5.78
N GLY A 108 28.42 8.79 5.67
CA GLY A 108 28.27 10.07 4.95
C GLY A 108 28.95 11.25 5.63
N ARG A 109 29.40 11.07 6.90
CA ARG A 109 30.10 12.07 7.73
C ARG A 109 29.46 13.47 7.64
N PRO A 110 28.16 13.61 7.94
CA PRO A 110 27.53 14.93 7.98
C PRO A 110 28.18 15.80 9.07
N ASP A 111 28.32 17.09 8.80
CA ASP A 111 28.86 18.04 9.78
C ASP A 111 27.91 18.23 10.97
N VAL A 112 26.61 18.05 10.75
CA VAL A 112 25.59 18.01 11.80
C VAL A 112 24.38 17.19 11.33
N THR A 113 23.78 16.45 12.27
CA THR A 113 22.53 15.72 12.05
C THR A 113 21.40 16.43 12.76
N VAL A 114 20.42 16.92 11.99
CA VAL A 114 19.18 17.49 12.53
C VAL A 114 18.14 16.39 12.66
N VAL A 115 17.65 16.15 13.88
CA VAL A 115 16.62 15.13 14.15
C VAL A 115 15.28 15.82 14.41
N VAL A 116 14.32 15.61 13.51
CA VAL A 116 12.96 16.17 13.62
C VAL A 116 12.09 15.27 14.48
N VAL A 117 11.64 15.80 15.61
CA VAL A 117 10.91 15.11 16.68
C VAL A 117 9.49 15.66 16.77
N ASP A 118 8.48 14.79 16.75
CA ASP A 118 7.09 15.16 17.00
C ASP A 118 6.82 15.35 18.51
N ALA A 119 6.53 16.59 18.91
CA ALA A 119 6.23 16.95 20.29
C ALA A 119 4.99 16.27 20.88
N THR A 120 4.05 15.78 20.05
CA THR A 120 2.86 15.07 20.51
C THR A 120 3.17 13.64 20.98
N ARG A 121 4.29 13.07 20.52
CA ARG A 121 4.70 11.67 20.76
C ARG A 121 6.20 11.58 21.06
N LEU A 122 6.64 12.30 22.09
CA LEU A 122 8.05 12.46 22.41
C LEU A 122 8.78 11.13 22.62
N GLU A 123 8.27 10.27 23.50
CA GLU A 123 8.86 8.95 23.86
C GLU A 123 9.26 8.12 22.62
N ARG A 124 8.33 7.94 21.69
CA ARG A 124 8.57 7.18 20.46
C ARG A 124 9.65 7.80 19.57
N ASN A 125 9.70 9.13 19.50
CA ASN A 125 10.67 9.84 18.68
C ASN A 125 12.05 9.85 19.30
N LEU A 126 12.12 9.87 20.63
CA LEU A 126 13.39 9.84 21.34
C LEU A 126 14.16 8.53 21.11
N ASN A 127 13.50 7.42 20.82
CA ASN A 127 14.22 6.19 20.46
C ASN A 127 15.19 6.40 19.29
N LEU A 128 14.75 7.04 18.19
CA LEU A 128 15.64 7.36 17.07
C LEU A 128 16.71 8.39 17.48
N VAL A 129 16.33 9.41 18.26
CA VAL A 129 17.27 10.44 18.74
C VAL A 129 18.40 9.78 19.53
N LEU A 130 18.09 8.91 20.48
CA LEU A 130 19.08 8.23 21.31
C LEU A 130 20.04 7.37 20.48
N GLN A 131 19.53 6.67 19.46
CA GLN A 131 20.37 5.87 18.57
C GLN A 131 21.28 6.73 17.67
N ILE A 132 20.79 7.87 17.17
CA ILE A 132 21.62 8.81 16.41
C ILE A 132 22.66 9.45 17.33
N LEU A 133 22.27 9.80 18.56
CA LEU A 133 23.20 10.27 19.56
C LEU A 133 24.29 9.22 19.72
N GLU A 134 23.99 7.94 19.94
CA GLU A 134 25.03 6.89 20.08
C GLU A 134 26.07 6.90 18.96
N ILE A 135 25.71 7.31 17.74
CA ILE A 135 26.58 7.33 16.55
C ILE A 135 27.44 8.61 16.47
N THR A 136 26.85 9.78 16.72
CA THR A 136 27.52 11.08 16.50
C THR A 136 27.25 12.08 17.62
N ASP A 137 28.24 12.93 17.89
CA ASP A 137 28.11 14.00 18.87
C ASP A 137 27.49 15.28 18.29
N ARG A 138 27.45 15.40 16.95
CA ARG A 138 27.00 16.62 16.26
C ARG A 138 25.53 16.52 15.89
N VAL A 139 24.66 16.67 16.89
CA VAL A 139 23.21 16.55 16.73
C VAL A 139 22.49 17.82 17.17
N VAL A 140 21.44 18.19 16.44
CA VAL A 140 20.46 19.20 16.86
C VAL A 140 19.07 18.61 16.77
N VAL A 141 18.27 18.74 17.83
CA VAL A 141 16.90 18.23 17.86
C VAL A 141 15.94 19.37 17.52
N PHE A 142 15.13 19.19 16.48
CA PHE A 142 14.03 20.10 16.17
C PHE A 142 12.72 19.52 16.70
N LEU A 143 12.21 20.10 17.78
CA LEU A 143 10.97 19.68 18.42
C LEU A 143 9.78 20.35 17.72
N ASN A 144 9.24 19.66 16.73
CA ASN A 144 8.19 20.13 15.82
C ASN A 144 6.78 19.83 16.35
N LEU A 145 5.76 20.42 15.69
CA LEU A 145 4.34 20.24 16.03
C LEU A 145 3.98 20.72 17.45
N MET A 146 4.67 21.75 17.94
CA MET A 146 4.41 22.34 19.26
C MET A 146 3.00 22.94 19.39
N ASP A 147 2.38 23.38 18.29
CA ASP A 147 0.98 23.82 18.25
C ASP A 147 0.00 22.66 18.41
N GLU A 148 0.24 21.52 17.75
CA GLU A 148 -0.54 20.30 17.94
C GLU A 148 -0.36 19.72 19.34
N ALA A 149 0.87 19.69 19.88
CA ALA A 149 1.14 19.26 21.25
C ALA A 149 0.32 20.06 22.26
N ARG A 150 0.34 21.41 22.14
CA ARG A 150 -0.50 22.29 22.97
C ARG A 150 -1.98 22.01 22.81
N ARG A 151 -2.46 21.79 21.58
CA ARG A 151 -3.87 21.41 21.31
C ARG A 151 -4.24 20.06 21.95
N HIS A 152 -3.32 19.11 22.00
CA HIS A 152 -3.50 17.80 22.62
C HIS A 152 -3.30 17.81 24.14
N GLY A 153 -3.01 18.97 24.74
CA GLY A 153 -2.71 19.08 26.17
C GLY A 153 -1.39 18.42 26.55
N VAL A 154 -0.48 18.25 25.60
CA VAL A 154 0.89 17.79 25.82
C VAL A 154 1.77 19.03 25.91
N ALA A 155 2.48 19.16 27.02
CA ALA A 155 3.49 20.19 27.19
C ALA A 155 4.85 19.54 27.37
N VAL A 156 5.77 19.88 26.49
CA VAL A 156 7.17 19.46 26.56
C VAL A 156 7.99 20.69 26.94
N ASP A 157 8.90 20.54 27.89
CA ASP A 157 9.88 21.56 28.26
C ASP A 157 11.15 21.37 27.39
N PRO A 158 11.39 22.25 26.38
CA PRO A 158 12.54 22.11 25.49
C PRO A 158 13.87 22.31 26.23
N VAL A 159 13.90 23.18 27.25
CA VAL A 159 15.11 23.48 28.03
C VAL A 159 15.49 22.28 28.88
N ARG A 160 14.49 21.61 29.48
CA ARG A 160 14.74 20.37 30.21
C ARG A 160 15.17 19.25 29.27
N LEU A 161 14.52 19.10 28.12
CA LEU A 161 14.90 18.09 27.13
C LEU A 161 16.34 18.31 26.62
N GLU A 162 16.75 19.55 26.40
CA GLU A 162 18.14 19.89 26.03
C GLU A 162 19.14 19.47 27.11
N LYS A 163 18.81 19.68 28.39
CA LYS A 163 19.65 19.22 29.50
C LYS A 163 19.75 17.70 29.60
N GLU A 164 18.63 16.99 29.40
CA GLU A 164 18.61 15.52 29.47
C GLU A 164 19.33 14.88 28.28
N LEU A 165 19.20 15.45 27.07
CA LEU A 165 19.83 14.93 25.86
C LEU A 165 21.27 15.42 25.66
N GLY A 166 21.65 16.53 26.29
CA GLY A 166 22.98 17.14 26.14
C GLY A 166 23.28 17.71 24.74
N VAL A 167 22.23 17.93 23.95
CA VAL A 167 22.29 18.52 22.60
C VAL A 167 21.21 19.60 22.45
N PRO A 168 21.41 20.59 21.56
CA PRO A 168 20.46 21.70 21.38
C PRO A 168 19.07 21.19 21.01
N VAL A 169 18.03 21.70 21.69
CA VAL A 169 16.62 21.40 21.36
C VAL A 169 15.91 22.69 20.97
N ILE A 170 15.53 22.78 19.70
CA ILE A 170 14.88 23.95 19.13
C ILE A 170 13.38 23.65 18.97
N PRO A 171 12.47 24.30 19.73
CA PRO A 171 11.04 24.13 19.55
C PRO A 171 10.54 24.93 18.34
N GLY A 172 9.62 24.35 17.57
CA GLY A 172 9.09 25.02 16.39
C GLY A 172 7.77 24.47 15.85
N VAL A 173 7.27 25.17 14.84
CA VAL A 173 6.12 24.76 14.02
C VAL A 173 6.51 25.01 12.57
N ALA A 174 7.05 23.97 11.91
CA ALA A 174 7.62 24.09 10.56
C ALA A 174 6.63 24.65 9.53
N ARG A 175 5.34 24.33 9.67
CA ARG A 175 4.29 24.83 8.76
C ARG A 175 4.05 26.35 8.85
N GLN A 176 4.48 26.97 9.95
CA GLN A 176 4.35 28.40 10.21
C GLN A 176 5.72 29.11 10.15
N ASP A 177 6.75 28.44 9.63
CA ASP A 177 8.15 28.92 9.61
C ASP A 177 8.67 29.37 10.99
N SER A 178 8.12 28.80 12.07
CA SER A 178 8.51 29.13 13.44
C SER A 178 9.58 28.16 13.94
N GLY A 179 10.71 28.69 14.44
CA GLY A 179 11.84 27.90 14.96
C GLY A 179 12.86 27.50 13.89
N ILE A 180 12.64 27.85 12.62
CA ILE A 180 13.51 27.45 11.50
C ILE A 180 14.83 28.23 11.48
N ASP A 181 14.79 29.54 11.73
CA ASP A 181 16.00 30.36 11.79
C ASP A 181 16.88 29.93 12.98
N GLU A 182 16.26 29.72 14.15
CA GLU A 182 16.96 29.23 15.34
C GLU A 182 17.54 27.83 15.13
N LEU A 183 16.86 26.97 14.36
CA LEU A 183 17.35 25.66 13.97
C LEU A 183 18.60 25.76 13.08
N ILE A 184 18.58 26.64 12.07
CA ILE A 184 19.73 26.82 11.18
C ILE A 184 20.93 27.35 11.95
N SER A 185 20.75 28.39 12.77
CA SER A 185 21.85 28.94 13.57
C SER A 185 22.43 27.88 14.51
N ALA A 186 21.59 27.12 15.22
CA ALA A 186 22.05 26.05 16.09
C ALA A 186 22.78 24.93 15.34
N ALA A 187 22.29 24.54 14.16
CA ALA A 187 22.93 23.53 13.32
C ALA A 187 24.31 23.99 12.84
N LEU A 188 24.43 25.25 12.39
CA LEU A 188 25.70 25.84 11.96
C LEU A 188 26.69 26.01 13.11
N ASP A 189 26.22 26.34 14.32
CA ASP A 189 27.06 26.46 15.51
C ASP A 189 27.64 25.09 15.94
N VAL A 190 26.82 24.04 15.89
CA VAL A 190 27.28 22.67 16.17
C VAL A 190 28.24 22.19 15.08
N ALA A 191 27.93 22.46 13.81
CA ALA A 191 28.78 22.09 12.67
C ALA A 191 30.15 22.78 12.70
N ALA A 192 30.18 24.06 13.08
CA ALA A 192 31.41 24.84 13.23
C ALA A 192 32.18 24.54 14.54
N GLY A 193 31.59 23.78 15.46
CA GLY A 193 32.17 23.49 16.78
C GLY A 193 32.16 24.67 17.75
N THR A 194 31.41 25.74 17.48
CA THR A 194 31.25 26.88 18.40
C THR A 194 30.36 26.52 19.58
N ARG A 195 29.41 25.58 19.38
CA ARG A 195 28.57 25.01 20.44
C ARG A 195 28.98 23.57 20.72
N THR A 196 29.63 23.35 21.85
CA THR A 196 30.01 22.02 22.31
C THR A 196 28.79 21.24 22.78
N THR A 197 28.64 20.02 22.28
CA THR A 197 27.60 19.07 22.69
C THR A 197 28.18 18.04 23.66
N SER A 198 27.35 17.55 24.58
CA SER A 198 27.69 16.44 25.47
C SER A 198 26.55 15.41 25.45
N PRO A 199 26.38 14.70 24.33
CA PRO A 199 25.23 13.84 24.09
C PRO A 199 24.95 12.85 25.22
N PHE A 200 23.67 12.65 25.52
CA PHE A 200 23.24 11.56 26.36
C PHE A 200 23.62 10.23 25.70
N ARG A 201 24.27 9.39 26.48
CA ARG A 201 24.60 8.01 26.13
C ARG A 201 23.88 7.17 27.14
N ALA A 202 22.85 6.43 26.72
CA ALA A 202 22.19 5.48 27.60
C ALA A 202 23.26 4.54 28.17
N GLY A 203 23.53 4.66 29.47
CA GLY A 203 24.62 3.96 30.12
C GLY A 203 24.45 2.45 29.99
N ARG A 204 25.59 1.78 29.69
CA ARG A 204 25.89 0.34 29.70
C ARG A 204 24.69 -0.59 29.50
N TYR A 205 24.72 -1.34 28.40
CA TYR A 205 23.82 -2.49 28.19
C TYR A 205 23.89 -3.44 29.39
N ALA A 206 22.98 -4.43 29.45
CA ALA A 206 23.04 -5.49 30.44
C ALA A 206 24.50 -5.99 30.62
N PRO A 207 24.97 -6.29 31.84
CA PRO A 207 26.39 -6.49 32.12
C PRO A 207 27.11 -7.46 31.18
N ASP A 208 26.39 -8.45 30.65
CA ASP A 208 26.88 -9.44 29.70
C ASP A 208 27.10 -8.84 28.30
N VAL A 209 26.13 -8.06 27.80
CA VAL A 209 26.23 -7.35 26.51
C VAL A 209 27.31 -6.28 26.58
N GLU A 210 27.39 -5.51 27.66
CA GLU A 210 28.42 -4.48 27.80
C GLU A 210 29.82 -5.09 27.85
N ARG A 211 30.01 -6.23 28.53
CA ARG A 211 31.29 -6.96 28.52
C ARG A 211 31.69 -7.38 27.11
N ALA A 212 30.75 -7.89 26.33
CA ALA A 212 31.00 -8.29 24.94
C ALA A 212 31.35 -7.09 24.05
N VAL A 213 30.63 -5.97 24.16
CA VAL A 213 30.90 -4.74 23.39
C VAL A 213 32.27 -4.15 23.76
N VAL A 214 32.59 -4.06 25.05
CA VAL A 214 33.90 -3.57 25.53
C VAL A 214 35.04 -4.49 25.12
N GLY A 215 34.80 -5.81 25.07
CA GLY A 215 35.79 -6.78 24.60
C GLY A 215 36.02 -6.73 23.08
N LEU A 216 35.00 -6.43 22.30
CA LEU A 216 35.05 -6.46 20.83
C LEU A 216 35.42 -5.10 20.20
N ALA A 217 35.03 -3.98 20.80
CA ALA A 217 35.30 -2.64 20.25
C ALA A 217 36.80 -2.35 19.99
N PRO A 218 37.75 -2.70 20.88
CA PRO A 218 39.17 -2.52 20.60
C PRO A 218 39.66 -3.36 19.42
N VAL A 219 39.06 -4.53 19.20
CA VAL A 219 39.37 -5.39 18.04
C VAL A 219 38.90 -4.69 16.76
N VAL A 220 37.68 -4.13 16.76
CA VAL A 220 37.19 -3.32 15.64
C VAL A 220 38.13 -2.15 15.33
N GLU A 221 38.55 -1.39 16.35
CA GLU A 221 39.46 -0.25 16.21
C GLU A 221 40.82 -0.63 15.63
N SER A 222 41.36 -1.79 16.04
CA SER A 222 42.64 -2.28 15.51
C SER A 222 42.58 -2.72 14.05
N VAL A 223 41.44 -3.26 13.59
CA VAL A 223 41.26 -3.71 12.20
C VAL A 223 40.81 -2.54 11.31
N TYR A 224 39.98 -1.64 11.84
CA TYR A 224 39.42 -0.48 11.13
C TYR A 224 39.54 0.80 11.96
N PRO A 225 40.69 1.49 11.93
CA PRO A 225 40.94 2.69 12.74
C PRO A 225 40.07 3.89 12.34
N GLU A 226 39.63 3.93 11.08
CA GLU A 226 38.88 5.03 10.47
C GLU A 226 37.37 4.97 10.74
N VAL A 227 36.90 3.92 11.42
CA VAL A 227 35.48 3.75 11.74
C VAL A 227 35.09 4.75 12.83
N PRO A 228 34.08 5.59 12.60
CA PRO A 228 33.72 6.66 13.53
C PRO A 228 33.17 6.15 14.87
N ASN A 229 32.67 4.91 14.93
CA ASN A 229 32.12 4.33 16.14
C ASN A 229 32.36 2.81 16.24
N SER A 230 33.47 2.43 16.86
CA SER A 230 33.88 1.04 17.07
C SER A 230 32.90 0.24 17.94
N ARG A 231 32.32 0.86 18.97
CA ARG A 231 31.33 0.25 19.86
C ARG A 231 30.04 -0.11 19.13
N TRP A 232 29.55 0.77 18.27
CA TRP A 232 28.35 0.50 17.49
C TRP A 232 28.55 -0.65 16.52
N VAL A 233 29.69 -0.69 15.81
CA VAL A 233 30.04 -1.81 14.92
C VAL A 233 30.18 -3.11 15.71
N ALA A 234 30.79 -3.07 16.89
CA ALA A 234 30.87 -4.23 17.76
C ALA A 234 29.47 -4.77 18.14
N LEU A 235 28.54 -3.90 18.52
CA LEU A 235 27.15 -4.30 18.81
C LEU A 235 26.47 -4.96 17.59
N ARG A 236 26.70 -4.43 16.37
CA ARG A 236 26.13 -5.02 15.14
C ARG A 236 26.70 -6.39 14.80
N LEU A 237 28.00 -6.57 14.99
CA LEU A 237 28.65 -7.86 14.80
C LEU A 237 28.13 -8.90 15.80
N LEU A 238 27.90 -8.51 17.05
CA LEU A 238 27.23 -9.35 18.06
C LEU A 238 25.79 -9.69 17.64
N ASN A 239 25.07 -8.73 17.06
CA ASN A 239 23.73 -8.90 16.50
C ASN A 239 23.67 -9.77 15.22
N ALA A 240 24.80 -10.30 14.75
CA ALA A 240 24.88 -11.05 13.50
C ALA A 240 24.35 -10.30 12.26
N ASP A 241 24.47 -8.97 12.23
CA ASP A 241 24.01 -8.15 11.10
C ASP A 241 24.77 -8.53 9.82
N GLU A 242 24.06 -9.14 8.87
CA GLU A 242 24.65 -9.73 7.66
C GLU A 242 25.33 -8.67 6.78
N ALA A 243 24.78 -7.46 6.71
CA ALA A 243 25.36 -6.37 5.93
C ALA A 243 26.70 -5.91 6.54
N VAL A 244 26.77 -5.80 7.87
CA VAL A 244 28.02 -5.43 8.56
C VAL A 244 29.05 -6.56 8.49
N GLN A 245 28.62 -7.83 8.60
CA GLN A 245 29.52 -8.96 8.41
C GLN A 245 30.10 -9.02 7.00
N GLU A 246 29.28 -8.77 5.98
CA GLU A 246 29.75 -8.75 4.59
C GLU A 246 30.67 -7.55 4.32
N ALA A 247 30.38 -6.38 4.90
CA ALA A 247 31.28 -5.22 4.85
C ALA A 247 32.63 -5.50 5.52
N VAL A 248 32.66 -6.32 6.58
CA VAL A 248 33.90 -6.81 7.19
C VAL A 248 34.61 -7.84 6.29
N ARG A 249 33.90 -8.80 5.68
CA ARG A 249 34.52 -9.80 4.78
C ARG A 249 35.13 -9.17 3.53
N SER A 250 34.38 -8.29 2.88
CA SER A 250 34.79 -7.57 1.68
C SER A 250 35.90 -6.54 1.93
N GLY A 251 36.07 -6.10 3.18
CA GLY A 251 36.99 -5.02 3.54
C GLY A 251 36.44 -3.62 3.29
N GLU A 252 35.19 -3.50 2.83
CA GLU A 252 34.54 -2.24 2.46
C GLU A 252 34.08 -1.40 3.67
N LEU A 253 34.09 -1.96 4.89
CA LEU A 253 33.70 -1.24 6.10
C LEU A 253 34.47 0.10 6.27
N GLY A 254 35.74 0.16 5.85
CA GLY A 254 36.54 1.39 5.85
C GLY A 254 36.33 2.30 4.62
N GLN A 255 35.86 1.75 3.50
CA GLN A 255 35.68 2.49 2.23
C GLN A 255 34.34 3.22 2.16
N LEU A 256 33.32 2.75 2.90
CA LEU A 256 32.04 3.45 3.04
C LEU A 256 32.24 4.88 3.61
N ALA A 257 33.25 5.09 4.47
CA ALA A 257 33.53 6.34 5.17
C ALA A 257 34.13 7.46 4.29
N SER A 258 34.58 7.16 3.06
CA SER A 258 35.14 8.14 2.13
C SER A 258 34.21 8.31 0.93
N GLY A 259 33.32 9.31 0.99
CA GLY A 259 32.52 9.77 -0.16
C GLY A 259 33.36 10.36 -1.32
N SER A 260 34.69 10.32 -1.23
CA SER A 260 35.64 10.69 -2.27
C SER A 260 36.33 9.43 -2.82
N GLN A 261 36.29 9.27 -4.14
CA GLN A 261 36.95 8.19 -4.90
C GLN A 261 38.50 8.20 -4.80
N GLU A 262 39.10 8.96 -3.89
CA GLU A 262 40.54 9.33 -3.97
C GLU A 262 41.40 8.87 -2.78
N ALA A 263 40.85 8.28 -1.71
CA ALA A 263 41.67 7.73 -0.61
C ALA A 263 41.53 6.21 -0.51
N VAL A 264 42.14 5.48 -1.45
CA VAL A 264 42.26 4.02 -1.42
C VAL A 264 43.31 3.64 -0.38
N HIS A 265 42.90 3.46 0.89
CA HIS A 265 43.66 2.56 1.77
C HIS A 265 43.38 1.12 1.34
N ALA A 266 44.45 0.32 1.22
CA ALA A 266 44.31 -1.11 0.97
C ALA A 266 43.44 -1.72 2.09
N PRO A 267 42.46 -2.58 1.76
CA PRO A 267 41.61 -3.18 2.77
C PRO A 267 42.46 -4.00 3.76
N PRO A 268 42.05 -4.11 5.03
CA PRO A 268 42.82 -4.83 6.05
C PRO A 268 43.10 -6.27 5.62
N PRO A 269 44.22 -6.90 6.06
CA PRO A 269 44.53 -8.27 5.71
C PRO A 269 43.38 -9.24 6.06
N GLU A 270 43.12 -10.21 5.17
CA GLU A 270 42.03 -11.19 5.36
C GLU A 270 42.10 -11.92 6.72
N ALA A 271 43.32 -12.20 7.20
CA ALA A 271 43.52 -12.82 8.49
C ALA A 271 42.99 -11.97 9.67
N ASP A 272 43.09 -10.65 9.59
CA ASP A 272 42.63 -9.74 10.64
C ASP A 272 41.10 -9.54 10.59
N ARG A 273 40.53 -9.54 9.37
CA ARG A 273 39.08 -9.53 9.15
C ARG A 273 38.44 -10.80 9.69
N GLN A 274 39.04 -11.95 9.42
CA GLN A 274 38.57 -13.24 9.95
C GLN A 274 38.70 -13.30 11.48
N ARG A 275 39.79 -12.79 12.06
CA ARG A 275 39.94 -12.69 13.53
C ARG A 275 38.82 -11.87 14.16
N LEU A 276 38.41 -10.76 13.55
CA LEU A 276 37.29 -9.94 14.04
C LEU A 276 35.97 -10.72 14.00
N LEU A 277 35.67 -11.42 12.91
CA LEU A 277 34.45 -12.23 12.77
C LEU A 277 34.43 -13.40 13.76
N ASP A 278 35.57 -14.06 13.97
CA ASP A 278 35.72 -15.15 14.94
C ASP A 278 35.58 -14.65 16.38
N ALA A 279 36.10 -13.46 16.68
CA ALA A 279 35.94 -12.83 17.98
C ALA A 279 34.48 -12.46 18.24
N ALA A 280 33.81 -11.84 17.27
CA ALA A 280 32.38 -11.51 17.36
C ALA A 280 31.52 -12.76 17.56
N THR A 281 31.83 -13.84 16.83
CA THR A 281 31.12 -15.11 16.96
C THR A 281 31.29 -15.69 18.37
N ARG A 282 32.51 -15.72 18.91
CA ARG A 282 32.77 -16.20 20.27
C ARG A 282 31.98 -15.43 21.33
N TRP A 283 32.08 -14.10 21.31
CA TRP A 283 31.34 -13.26 22.24
C TRP A 283 29.82 -13.43 22.12
N ARG A 284 29.30 -13.64 20.90
CA ARG A 284 27.87 -13.87 20.67
C ARG A 284 27.38 -15.18 21.29
N TRP A 285 28.18 -16.25 21.29
CA TRP A 285 27.81 -17.52 21.93
C TRP A 285 27.74 -17.43 23.46
N ASP A 286 28.41 -16.45 24.06
CA ASP A 286 28.35 -16.17 25.50
C ASP A 286 27.14 -15.31 25.90
N LEU A 287 26.37 -14.78 24.93
CA LEU A 287 25.20 -13.96 25.18
C LEU A 287 23.91 -14.80 25.31
N PRO A 288 22.96 -14.37 26.15
CA PRO A 288 21.62 -14.97 26.23
C PRO A 288 20.90 -14.95 24.87
N THR A 289 20.03 -15.93 24.61
CA THR A 289 19.27 -16.01 23.34
C THR A 289 18.33 -14.84 23.09
N ASP A 290 17.94 -14.12 24.14
CA ASP A 290 17.04 -12.97 24.14
C ASP A 290 17.77 -11.61 24.18
N PHE A 291 19.10 -11.59 24.02
CA PHE A 291 19.88 -10.35 24.17
C PHE A 291 19.43 -9.22 23.22
N HIS A 292 18.94 -9.55 22.03
CA HIS A 292 18.36 -8.58 21.09
C HIS A 292 17.15 -7.84 21.65
N ASP A 293 16.26 -8.59 22.30
CA ASP A 293 15.07 -8.02 22.94
C ASP A 293 15.48 -7.13 24.11
N VAL A 294 16.49 -7.54 24.87
CA VAL A 294 17.05 -6.75 25.99
C VAL A 294 17.68 -5.44 25.51
N VAL A 295 18.48 -5.45 24.44
CA VAL A 295 19.09 -4.24 23.86
C VAL A 295 18.02 -3.28 23.33
N THR A 296 17.00 -3.82 22.66
CA THR A 296 15.88 -3.05 22.15
C THR A 296 15.08 -2.43 23.29
N GLN A 297 14.74 -3.23 24.31
CA GLN A 297 14.00 -2.79 25.48
C GLN A 297 14.74 -1.67 26.22
N HIS A 298 16.04 -1.81 26.45
CA HIS A 298 16.84 -0.77 27.11
C HIS A 298 16.82 0.57 26.37
N SER A 299 16.81 0.53 25.02
CA SER A 299 16.72 1.74 24.19
C SER A 299 15.38 2.46 24.36
N TYR A 300 14.28 1.68 24.44
CA TYR A 300 12.94 2.21 24.70
C TYR A 300 12.77 2.72 26.14
N ASP A 301 13.28 1.99 27.14
CA ASP A 301 13.22 2.37 28.55
C ASP A 301 13.96 3.69 28.78
N ALA A 302 15.13 3.87 28.17
CA ALA A 302 15.88 5.13 28.22
C ALA A 302 15.10 6.28 27.56
N ALA A 303 14.44 6.02 26.43
CA ALA A 303 13.61 7.02 25.75
C ALA A 303 12.39 7.42 26.61
N GLU A 304 11.76 6.46 27.29
CA GLU A 304 10.66 6.70 28.23
C GLU A 304 11.13 7.54 29.43
N GLU A 305 12.29 7.23 30.01
CA GLU A 305 12.82 7.98 31.15
C GLU A 305 13.14 9.43 30.79
N VAL A 306 13.78 9.66 29.63
CA VAL A 306 14.08 11.02 29.13
C VAL A 306 12.79 11.77 28.81
N ALA A 307 11.84 11.12 28.14
CA ALA A 307 10.54 11.72 27.81
C ALA A 307 9.74 12.08 29.08
N GLY A 308 9.71 11.19 30.07
CA GLY A 308 9.00 11.39 31.33
C GLY A 308 9.57 12.55 32.14
N ARG A 309 10.88 12.78 32.09
CA ARG A 309 11.52 13.95 32.70
C ARG A 309 11.19 15.25 31.95
N ALA A 310 11.16 15.23 30.62
CA ALA A 310 10.91 16.42 29.81
C ALA A 310 9.42 16.82 29.65
N GLN A 311 8.48 15.89 29.84
CA GLN A 311 7.05 16.16 29.74
C GLN A 311 6.50 16.81 31.02
N MET A 312 5.76 17.90 30.86
CA MET A 312 5.05 18.57 31.94
C MET A 312 3.73 17.85 32.22
N THR A 313 3.53 17.38 33.46
CA THR A 313 2.29 16.74 33.90
C THR A 313 1.24 17.76 34.33
N GLY A 314 -0.06 17.45 34.16
CA GLY A 314 -1.17 18.23 34.73
C GLY A 314 -2.04 19.06 33.79
N LEU A 315 -1.80 19.04 32.47
CA LEU A 315 -2.71 19.69 31.51
C LEU A 315 -4.01 18.87 31.33
N LYS A 316 -5.17 19.53 31.43
CA LYS A 316 -6.46 18.93 31.09
C LYS A 316 -6.44 18.50 29.62
N ARG A 317 -6.54 17.19 29.35
CA ARG A 317 -6.77 16.61 28.01
C ARG A 317 -8.08 17.13 27.43
N ALA A 318 -8.04 18.29 26.77
CA ALA A 318 -9.20 18.84 26.06
C ALA A 318 -9.41 18.04 24.77
N GLY A 319 -10.61 17.46 24.59
CA GLY A 319 -11.07 16.99 23.27
C GLY A 319 -11.24 15.48 23.03
N PHE A 320 -11.30 14.61 24.04
CA PHE A 320 -11.27 13.15 23.80
C PHE A 320 -12.47 12.32 24.30
N ALA A 321 -13.63 12.92 24.54
CA ALA A 321 -14.80 12.12 24.98
C ALA A 321 -15.43 11.33 23.82
N PHE A 322 -15.47 11.91 22.62
CA PHE A 322 -16.08 11.32 21.44
C PHE A 322 -15.18 10.24 20.81
N ASP A 323 -13.93 10.59 20.51
CA ASP A 323 -12.93 9.69 19.92
C ASP A 323 -12.72 8.42 20.76
N ARG A 324 -12.63 8.55 22.10
CA ARG A 324 -12.51 7.38 22.99
C ARG A 324 -13.75 6.50 23.00
N LYS A 325 -14.95 7.08 22.89
CA LYS A 325 -16.18 6.29 22.79
C LYS A 325 -16.24 5.54 21.47
N LEU A 326 -15.87 6.21 20.37
CA LEU A 326 -15.86 5.65 19.03
C LEU A 326 -14.82 4.54 18.89
N ASP A 327 -13.58 4.77 19.33
CA ASP A 327 -12.53 3.74 19.35
C ASP A 327 -12.93 2.57 20.25
N LYS A 328 -13.53 2.80 21.42
CA LYS A 328 -14.01 1.71 22.29
C LYS A 328 -15.06 0.83 21.62
N ALA A 329 -15.95 1.41 20.81
CA ALA A 329 -16.94 0.64 20.04
C ALA A 329 -16.26 -0.12 18.89
N LEU A 330 -15.48 0.60 18.07
CA LEU A 330 -14.86 0.09 16.84
C LEU A 330 -13.75 -0.94 17.08
N THR A 331 -13.02 -0.86 18.18
CA THR A 331 -11.90 -1.78 18.51
C THR A 331 -12.28 -2.85 19.52
N SER A 332 -13.55 -2.89 19.95
CA SER A 332 -13.99 -3.94 20.88
C SER A 332 -13.94 -5.32 20.23
N ARG A 333 -13.57 -6.34 21.00
CA ARG A 333 -13.54 -7.74 20.52
C ARG A 333 -14.91 -8.27 20.06
N VAL A 334 -15.99 -7.74 20.62
CA VAL A 334 -17.36 -8.21 20.36
C VAL A 334 -18.07 -7.35 19.32
N PHE A 335 -18.00 -6.02 19.43
CA PHE A 335 -18.71 -5.11 18.50
C PHE A 335 -17.85 -4.67 17.31
N GLY A 336 -16.52 -4.81 17.37
CA GLY A 336 -15.62 -4.37 16.29
C GLY A 336 -15.87 -5.07 14.96
N PHE A 337 -15.96 -6.41 14.94
CA PHE A 337 -16.22 -7.17 13.72
C PHE A 337 -17.64 -6.94 13.15
N PRO A 338 -18.73 -7.02 13.94
CA PRO A 338 -20.07 -6.72 13.43
C PRO A 338 -20.22 -5.30 12.90
N LEU A 339 -19.68 -4.30 13.62
CA LEU A 339 -19.75 -2.91 13.19
C LEU A 339 -18.93 -2.67 11.92
N MET A 340 -17.80 -3.38 11.78
CA MET A 340 -17.00 -3.35 10.56
C MET A 340 -17.75 -3.92 9.34
N LEU A 341 -18.36 -5.09 9.50
CA LEU A 341 -19.18 -5.69 8.44
C LEU A 341 -20.40 -4.83 8.11
N LEU A 342 -21.02 -4.20 9.12
CA LEU A 342 -22.14 -3.29 8.92
C LEU A 342 -21.75 -2.04 8.11
N ILE A 343 -20.63 -1.39 8.45
CA ILE A 343 -20.13 -0.24 7.69
C ILE A 343 -19.82 -0.64 6.26
N LEU A 344 -19.14 -1.77 6.06
CA LEU A 344 -18.83 -2.29 4.73
C LEU A 344 -20.11 -2.62 3.94
N ALA A 345 -21.13 -3.20 4.59
CA ALA A 345 -22.43 -3.48 3.98
C ALA A 345 -23.16 -2.19 3.57
N ILE A 346 -23.12 -1.14 4.39
CA ILE A 346 -23.68 0.18 4.06
C ILE A 346 -22.96 0.77 2.84
N VAL A 347 -21.63 0.70 2.80
CA VAL A 347 -20.84 1.18 1.65
C VAL A 347 -21.23 0.44 0.37
N PHE A 348 -21.36 -0.89 0.42
CA PHE A 348 -21.81 -1.66 -0.74
C PHE A 348 -23.23 -1.35 -1.14
N TRP A 349 -24.14 -1.24 -0.18
CA TRP A 349 -25.53 -0.91 -0.47
C TRP A 349 -25.66 0.44 -1.18
N ILE A 350 -25.00 1.48 -0.65
CA ILE A 350 -24.94 2.81 -1.31
C ILE A 350 -24.32 2.71 -2.69
N THR A 351 -23.25 1.92 -2.84
CA THR A 351 -22.54 1.77 -4.11
C THR A 351 -23.40 1.08 -5.16
N ILE A 352 -24.04 -0.05 -4.82
CA ILE A 352 -24.81 -0.86 -5.77
C ILE A 352 -26.12 -0.15 -6.12
N GLU A 353 -26.90 0.21 -5.10
CA GLU A 353 -28.20 0.86 -5.32
C GLU A 353 -28.03 2.25 -5.93
N GLY A 354 -27.06 3.03 -5.44
CA GLY A 354 -26.76 4.35 -5.97
C GLY A 354 -26.19 4.33 -7.39
N ALA A 355 -25.54 3.25 -7.81
CA ALA A 355 -25.00 3.11 -9.17
C ALA A 355 -26.06 2.69 -10.19
N ASN A 356 -27.10 1.96 -9.79
CA ASN A 356 -28.11 1.44 -10.73
C ASN A 356 -28.72 2.53 -11.61
N VAL A 357 -29.04 3.70 -11.03
CA VAL A 357 -29.60 4.84 -11.76
C VAL A 357 -28.64 5.42 -12.81
N PRO A 358 -27.43 5.91 -12.45
CA PRO A 358 -26.48 6.42 -13.44
C PRO A 358 -26.00 5.37 -14.44
N SER A 359 -25.88 4.09 -14.03
CA SER A 359 -25.57 2.99 -14.95
C SER A 359 -26.69 2.80 -15.98
N GLY A 360 -27.95 2.82 -15.56
CA GLY A 360 -29.10 2.74 -16.47
C GLY A 360 -29.17 3.94 -17.44
N MET A 361 -28.86 5.15 -16.97
CA MET A 361 -28.77 6.34 -17.81
C MET A 361 -27.67 6.21 -18.87
N LEU A 362 -26.48 5.74 -18.48
CA LEU A 362 -25.37 5.51 -19.42
C LEU A 362 -25.66 4.38 -20.40
N ALA A 363 -26.30 3.29 -19.96
CA ALA A 363 -26.71 2.21 -20.84
C ALA A 363 -27.75 2.69 -21.86
N THR A 364 -28.74 3.47 -21.43
CA THR A 364 -29.74 4.06 -22.35
C THR A 364 -29.08 5.01 -23.35
N LEU A 365 -28.13 5.84 -22.90
CA LEU A 365 -27.41 6.76 -23.77
C LEU A 365 -26.48 6.00 -24.75
N LEU A 366 -25.49 5.28 -24.25
CA LEU A 366 -24.44 4.68 -25.09
C LEU A 366 -24.97 3.48 -25.91
N ILE A 367 -25.77 2.61 -25.30
CA ILE A 367 -26.25 1.38 -25.94
C ILE A 367 -27.63 1.57 -26.56
N GLY A 368 -28.56 2.22 -25.86
CA GLY A 368 -29.93 2.40 -26.34
C GLY A 368 -30.12 3.46 -27.41
N THR A 369 -29.26 4.48 -27.47
CA THR A 369 -29.42 5.60 -28.42
C THR A 369 -28.23 5.77 -29.36
N VAL A 370 -27.00 5.84 -28.83
CA VAL A 370 -25.80 6.09 -29.65
C VAL A 370 -25.48 4.89 -30.55
N HIS A 371 -25.54 3.65 -30.04
CA HIS A 371 -25.26 2.46 -30.86
C HIS A 371 -26.24 2.29 -32.05
N PRO A 372 -27.57 2.34 -31.86
CA PRO A 372 -28.52 2.32 -32.99
C PRO A 372 -28.33 3.49 -33.95
N TRP A 373 -28.03 4.69 -33.44
CA TRP A 373 -27.75 5.86 -34.27
C TRP A 373 -26.50 5.66 -35.14
N LEU A 374 -25.40 5.16 -34.56
CA LEU A 374 -24.18 4.83 -35.31
C LEU A 374 -24.43 3.76 -36.38
N ASN A 375 -25.22 2.73 -36.05
CA ASN A 375 -25.62 1.71 -37.01
C ASN A 375 -26.49 2.28 -38.14
N GLY A 376 -27.40 3.21 -37.84
CA GLY A 376 -28.19 3.92 -38.84
C GLY A 376 -27.33 4.78 -39.79
N VAL A 377 -26.31 5.46 -39.26
CA VAL A 377 -25.33 6.23 -40.06
C VAL A 377 -24.49 5.30 -40.93
N ALA A 378 -24.01 4.18 -40.38
CA ALA A 378 -23.24 3.18 -41.13
C ALA A 378 -24.05 2.57 -42.28
N ALA A 379 -25.33 2.27 -42.03
CA ALA A 379 -26.26 1.79 -43.05
C ALA A 379 -26.49 2.86 -44.14
N ALA A 380 -26.71 4.12 -43.76
CA ALA A 380 -26.86 5.22 -44.71
C ALA A 380 -25.60 5.45 -45.57
N ALA A 381 -24.42 5.23 -45.00
CA ALA A 381 -23.13 5.30 -45.69
C ALA A 381 -22.78 4.02 -46.47
N SER A 382 -23.65 2.99 -46.49
CA SER A 382 -23.42 1.70 -47.14
C SER A 382 -22.12 1.01 -46.68
N VAL A 383 -21.77 1.14 -45.40
CA VAL A 383 -20.61 0.48 -44.81
C VAL A 383 -20.81 -1.05 -44.87
N PRO A 384 -19.79 -1.84 -45.26
CA PRO A 384 -19.91 -3.30 -45.28
C PRO A 384 -20.28 -3.87 -43.90
N TRP A 385 -21.18 -4.85 -43.88
CA TRP A 385 -21.70 -5.46 -42.65
C TRP A 385 -20.61 -5.96 -41.70
N TRP A 386 -19.50 -6.47 -42.24
CA TRP A 386 -18.40 -7.01 -41.45
C TRP A 386 -17.61 -5.89 -40.75
N LEU A 387 -17.53 -4.71 -41.36
CA LEU A 387 -16.82 -3.56 -40.79
C LEU A 387 -17.69 -2.86 -39.75
N SER A 388 -18.97 -2.63 -40.06
CA SER A 388 -19.92 -2.07 -39.10
C SER A 388 -20.11 -3.01 -37.91
N GLY A 389 -20.26 -4.32 -38.14
CA GLY A 389 -20.37 -5.31 -37.08
C GLY A 389 -19.13 -5.39 -36.22
N PHE A 390 -17.94 -5.48 -36.83
CA PHE A 390 -16.68 -5.53 -36.07
C PHE A 390 -16.47 -4.29 -35.19
N VAL A 391 -16.66 -3.09 -35.75
CA VAL A 391 -16.39 -1.84 -35.04
C VAL A 391 -17.52 -1.46 -34.08
N LEU A 392 -18.78 -1.53 -34.51
CA LEU A 392 -19.94 -1.05 -33.74
C LEU A 392 -20.49 -2.13 -32.80
N ASP A 393 -20.71 -3.34 -33.31
CA ASP A 393 -21.31 -4.44 -32.51
C ASP A 393 -20.27 -5.21 -31.68
N GLY A 394 -19.00 -5.20 -32.11
CA GLY A 394 -17.88 -5.75 -31.37
C GLY A 394 -17.22 -4.72 -30.46
N VAL A 395 -16.37 -3.86 -31.03
CA VAL A 395 -15.47 -2.96 -30.28
C VAL A 395 -16.24 -1.92 -29.47
N TYR A 396 -17.14 -1.17 -30.10
CA TYR A 396 -17.89 -0.10 -29.46
C TYR A 396 -18.82 -0.65 -28.38
N LEU A 397 -19.63 -1.66 -28.69
CA LEU A 397 -20.62 -2.20 -27.77
C LEU A 397 -19.97 -2.76 -26.49
N ALA A 398 -18.87 -3.52 -26.63
CA ALA A 398 -18.10 -4.00 -25.48
C ALA A 398 -17.58 -2.85 -24.60
N THR A 399 -17.04 -1.81 -25.24
CA THR A 399 -16.51 -0.62 -24.55
C THR A 399 -17.61 0.17 -23.85
N ALA A 400 -18.72 0.43 -24.54
CA ALA A 400 -19.88 1.14 -24.02
C ALA A 400 -20.46 0.44 -22.80
N TRP A 401 -20.49 -0.89 -22.82
CA TRP A 401 -21.06 -1.67 -21.74
C TRP A 401 -20.16 -1.73 -20.50
N VAL A 402 -18.84 -1.86 -20.69
CA VAL A 402 -17.87 -1.69 -19.59
C VAL A 402 -17.98 -0.29 -18.98
N ILE A 403 -18.10 0.77 -19.79
CA ILE A 403 -18.28 2.14 -19.27
C ILE A 403 -19.60 2.26 -18.49
N ALA A 404 -20.71 1.79 -19.03
CA ALA A 404 -22.02 1.93 -18.40
C ALA A 404 -22.12 1.19 -17.05
N VAL A 405 -21.55 -0.02 -16.95
CA VAL A 405 -21.66 -0.87 -15.77
C VAL A 405 -20.58 -0.55 -14.72
N MET A 406 -19.34 -0.30 -15.14
CA MET A 406 -18.20 -0.20 -14.22
C MET A 406 -17.99 1.23 -13.66
N LEU A 407 -18.21 2.28 -14.48
CA LEU A 407 -17.88 3.65 -14.06
C LEU A 407 -18.71 4.13 -12.86
N PRO A 408 -20.05 4.03 -12.84
CA PRO A 408 -20.84 4.62 -11.76
C PRO A 408 -20.57 4.04 -10.38
N PRO A 409 -20.54 2.70 -10.18
CA PRO A 409 -20.26 2.18 -8.84
C PRO A 409 -18.82 2.46 -8.40
N MET A 410 -17.82 2.50 -9.29
CA MET A 410 -16.47 2.93 -8.91
C MET A 410 -16.40 4.42 -8.54
N ALA A 411 -17.16 5.27 -9.23
CA ALA A 411 -17.28 6.70 -8.94
C ALA A 411 -17.98 6.98 -7.60
N ILE A 412 -18.72 6.01 -7.04
CA ILE A 412 -19.31 6.09 -5.69
C ILE A 412 -18.39 5.42 -4.66
N PHE A 413 -17.93 4.21 -4.95
CA PHE A 413 -17.15 3.39 -4.02
C PHE A 413 -15.84 4.06 -3.60
N PHE A 414 -15.02 4.52 -4.57
CA PHE A 414 -13.72 5.07 -4.23
C PHE A 414 -13.79 6.36 -3.42
N PRO A 415 -14.68 7.33 -3.73
CA PRO A 415 -14.82 8.50 -2.87
C PRO A 415 -15.29 8.16 -1.47
N VAL A 416 -16.31 7.31 -1.32
CA VAL A 416 -16.79 6.88 0.01
C VAL A 416 -15.68 6.18 0.79
N PHE A 417 -14.93 5.29 0.14
CA PHE A 417 -13.81 4.60 0.76
C PHE A 417 -12.68 5.56 1.16
N THR A 418 -12.36 6.52 0.31
CA THR A 418 -11.32 7.53 0.59
C THR A 418 -11.75 8.47 1.73
N LEU A 419 -13.05 8.78 1.85
CA LEU A 419 -13.58 9.52 3.02
C LEU A 419 -13.43 8.72 4.32
N LEU A 420 -13.65 7.40 4.29
CA LEU A 420 -13.42 6.52 5.45
C LEU A 420 -11.93 6.39 5.79
N GLU A 421 -11.06 6.43 4.77
CA GLU A 421 -9.60 6.49 4.92
C GLU A 421 -9.17 7.79 5.61
N ASP A 422 -9.59 8.95 5.07
CA ASP A 422 -9.29 10.28 5.59
C ASP A 422 -9.83 10.49 7.03
N PHE A 423 -10.99 9.90 7.34
CA PHE A 423 -11.56 9.93 8.67
C PHE A 423 -10.71 9.15 9.69
N GLY A 424 -9.92 8.17 9.24
CA GLY A 424 -9.10 7.31 10.09
C GLY A 424 -9.77 6.01 10.51
N TYR A 425 -10.90 5.62 9.89
CA TYR A 425 -11.59 4.35 10.18
C TYR A 425 -10.79 3.13 9.69
N LEU A 426 -10.20 3.21 8.50
CA LEU A 426 -9.45 2.11 7.89
C LEU A 426 -8.29 1.57 8.76
N PRO A 427 -7.44 2.40 9.39
CA PRO A 427 -6.46 1.90 10.36
C PRO A 427 -7.04 1.03 11.48
N ARG A 428 -8.26 1.32 11.98
CA ARG A 428 -8.91 0.49 13.00
C ARG A 428 -9.36 -0.86 12.45
N VAL A 429 -9.81 -0.89 11.19
CA VAL A 429 -10.12 -2.14 10.48
C VAL A 429 -8.87 -3.02 10.36
N ALA A 430 -7.74 -2.43 9.97
CA ALA A 430 -6.47 -3.15 9.91
C ALA A 430 -6.05 -3.69 11.29
N PHE A 431 -6.21 -2.90 12.35
CA PHE A 431 -5.94 -3.33 13.72
C PHE A 431 -6.81 -4.52 14.17
N ASN A 432 -8.12 -4.47 13.91
CA ASN A 432 -9.05 -5.55 14.29
C ASN A 432 -8.73 -6.87 13.56
N LEU A 433 -8.27 -6.77 12.31
CA LEU A 433 -7.97 -7.92 11.46
C LEU A 433 -6.52 -8.43 11.59
N ASP A 434 -5.63 -7.67 12.23
CA ASP A 434 -4.20 -7.97 12.32
C ASP A 434 -3.93 -9.37 12.89
N ALA A 435 -4.60 -9.74 13.98
CA ALA A 435 -4.46 -11.07 14.58
C ALA A 435 -4.87 -12.21 13.64
N LEU A 436 -5.83 -11.99 12.73
CA LEU A 436 -6.26 -12.98 11.74
C LEU A 436 -5.25 -13.08 10.59
N PHE A 437 -4.76 -11.95 10.08
CA PHE A 437 -3.75 -11.92 9.03
C PHE A 437 -2.41 -12.49 9.52
N LYS A 438 -1.99 -12.17 10.74
CA LYS A 438 -0.77 -12.72 11.35
C LYS A 438 -0.83 -14.25 11.46
N LYS A 439 -1.98 -14.82 11.82
CA LYS A 439 -2.18 -16.29 11.85
C LYS A 439 -2.07 -16.94 10.46
N ALA A 440 -2.44 -16.22 9.41
CA ALA A 440 -2.28 -16.66 8.03
C ALA A 440 -0.86 -16.39 7.46
N GLY A 441 0.05 -15.81 8.24
CA GLY A 441 1.39 -15.43 7.78
C GLY A 441 1.38 -14.22 6.85
N ALA A 442 0.45 -13.30 7.07
CA ALA A 442 0.24 -12.08 6.32
C ALA A 442 0.17 -10.85 7.24
N HIS A 443 0.18 -9.65 6.65
CA HIS A 443 0.23 -8.38 7.38
C HIS A 443 -1.16 -7.76 7.61
N GLY A 444 -1.44 -7.13 8.76
CA GLY A 444 -2.73 -6.46 9.02
C GLY A 444 -3.11 -5.38 8.00
N LYS A 445 -2.12 -4.68 7.42
CA LYS A 445 -2.33 -3.71 6.31
C LYS A 445 -2.96 -4.36 5.05
N GLN A 446 -2.85 -5.68 4.87
CA GLN A 446 -3.51 -6.40 3.78
C GLN A 446 -5.03 -6.22 3.81
N ALA A 447 -5.65 -6.10 5.00
CA ALA A 447 -7.07 -5.81 5.14
C ALA A 447 -7.52 -4.60 4.30
N LEU A 448 -6.71 -3.53 4.28
CA LEU A 448 -7.00 -2.30 3.54
C LEU A 448 -7.02 -2.54 2.04
N THR A 449 -6.03 -3.30 1.55
CA THR A 449 -5.88 -3.65 0.14
C THR A 449 -7.02 -4.54 -0.34
N MET A 450 -7.51 -5.43 0.53
CA MET A 450 -8.65 -6.31 0.23
C MET A 450 -9.96 -5.56 0.22
N CYS A 451 -10.15 -4.64 1.17
CA CYS A 451 -11.31 -3.77 1.17
C CYS A 451 -11.38 -2.95 -0.12
N MET A 452 -10.24 -2.42 -0.60
CA MET A 452 -10.19 -1.73 -1.90
C MET A 452 -10.44 -2.67 -3.09
N GLY A 453 -10.03 -3.95 -2.98
CA GLY A 453 -10.29 -4.98 -3.99
C GLY A 453 -11.77 -5.22 -4.27
N PHE A 454 -12.64 -5.12 -3.27
CA PHE A 454 -14.09 -5.24 -3.49
C PHE A 454 -14.66 -4.17 -4.43
N GLY A 455 -14.04 -3.00 -4.51
CA GLY A 455 -14.31 -2.03 -5.57
C GLY A 455 -13.70 -2.51 -6.89
N CYS A 456 -12.38 -2.63 -6.93
CA CYS A 456 -11.66 -3.17 -8.08
C CYS A 456 -10.36 -3.84 -7.63
N ASN A 457 -10.15 -5.10 -8.03
CA ASN A 457 -8.94 -5.85 -7.70
C ASN A 457 -7.67 -5.16 -8.22
N ALA A 458 -7.74 -4.46 -9.36
CA ALA A 458 -6.59 -3.70 -9.86
C ALA A 458 -6.20 -2.56 -8.90
N ALA A 459 -7.16 -1.82 -8.36
CA ALA A 459 -6.90 -0.79 -7.35
C ALA A 459 -6.40 -1.40 -6.04
N GLY A 460 -7.00 -2.53 -5.61
CA GLY A 460 -6.55 -3.30 -4.46
C GLY A 460 -5.09 -3.74 -4.56
N VAL A 461 -4.66 -4.22 -5.74
CA VAL A 461 -3.26 -4.58 -6.03
C VAL A 461 -2.33 -3.36 -5.94
N VAL A 462 -2.71 -2.19 -6.49
CA VAL A 462 -1.90 -0.96 -6.36
C VAL A 462 -1.78 -0.53 -4.89
N ALA A 463 -2.85 -0.67 -4.10
CA ALA A 463 -2.84 -0.31 -2.68
C ALA A 463 -1.92 -1.18 -1.82
N THR A 464 -1.44 -2.32 -2.33
CA THR A 464 -0.46 -3.17 -1.61
C THR A 464 0.87 -2.48 -1.35
N ARG A 465 1.15 -1.34 -1.99
CA ARG A 465 2.31 -0.47 -1.70
C ARG A 465 2.37 0.03 -0.25
N VAL A 466 1.26 -0.01 0.47
CA VAL A 466 1.22 0.35 1.90
C VAL A 466 1.91 -0.71 2.77
N ILE A 467 2.07 -1.95 2.29
CA ILE A 467 2.73 -3.05 2.99
C ILE A 467 4.25 -2.97 2.74
N ASP A 468 5.01 -2.83 3.82
CA ASP A 468 6.45 -2.56 3.76
C ASP A 468 7.25 -3.82 3.38
N SER A 469 6.86 -4.98 3.94
CA SER A 469 7.51 -6.27 3.67
C SER A 469 7.26 -6.73 2.23
N PRO A 470 8.31 -6.93 1.40
CA PRO A 470 8.15 -7.39 0.02
C PRO A 470 7.44 -8.75 -0.09
N ARG A 471 7.70 -9.65 0.87
CA ARG A 471 7.08 -10.97 0.96
C ARG A 471 5.58 -10.85 1.21
N GLU A 472 5.18 -10.12 2.24
CA GLU A 472 3.78 -9.98 2.64
C GLU A 472 3.00 -9.18 1.61
N ARG A 473 3.64 -8.17 0.99
CA ARG A 473 3.09 -7.45 -0.16
C ARG A 473 2.78 -8.40 -1.31
N LEU A 474 3.67 -9.33 -1.64
CA LEU A 474 3.43 -10.31 -2.69
C LEU A 474 2.27 -11.28 -2.36
N ILE A 475 2.14 -11.71 -1.10
CA ILE A 475 0.98 -12.51 -0.65
C ILE A 475 -0.31 -11.71 -0.86
N ALA A 476 -0.33 -10.43 -0.46
CA ALA A 476 -1.48 -9.55 -0.65
C ALA A 476 -1.84 -9.37 -2.14
N ILE A 477 -0.84 -9.18 -3.01
CA ILE A 477 -1.04 -9.08 -4.47
C ILE A 477 -1.69 -10.34 -5.03
N ILE A 478 -1.14 -11.53 -4.70
CA ILE A 478 -1.62 -12.82 -5.23
C ILE A 478 -3.04 -13.13 -4.74
N THR A 479 -3.34 -12.83 -3.49
CA THR A 479 -4.61 -13.20 -2.85
C THR A 479 -5.72 -12.17 -3.06
N ASN A 480 -5.43 -10.98 -3.62
CA ASN A 480 -6.41 -9.91 -3.81
C ASN A 480 -7.59 -10.34 -4.70
N ASN A 481 -7.37 -11.26 -5.64
CA ASN A 481 -8.41 -11.78 -6.52
C ASN A 481 -9.59 -12.45 -5.80
N PHE A 482 -9.39 -12.92 -4.56
CA PHE A 482 -10.46 -13.51 -3.76
C PHE A 482 -11.43 -12.47 -3.16
N SER A 483 -11.11 -11.17 -3.25
CA SER A 483 -12.08 -10.11 -3.06
C SER A 483 -13.05 -10.06 -4.24
N LEU A 484 -14.35 -10.16 -3.94
CA LEU A 484 -15.40 -10.08 -4.95
C LEU A 484 -15.51 -8.64 -5.48
N CYS A 485 -14.82 -8.35 -6.58
CA CYS A 485 -14.79 -7.00 -7.16
C CYS A 485 -16.12 -6.62 -7.84
N ASN A 486 -16.31 -5.32 -8.11
CA ASN A 486 -17.52 -4.77 -8.71
C ASN A 486 -18.06 -5.59 -9.90
N GLY A 487 -17.21 -5.92 -10.87
CA GLY A 487 -17.60 -6.69 -12.05
C GLY A 487 -18.11 -8.10 -11.83
N ARG A 488 -18.01 -8.64 -10.62
CA ARG A 488 -18.52 -9.97 -10.27
C ARG A 488 -19.87 -9.91 -9.54
N TRP A 489 -20.21 -8.79 -8.90
CA TRP A 489 -21.47 -8.66 -8.15
C TRP A 489 -22.73 -8.86 -8.98
N PRO A 490 -22.89 -8.28 -10.19
CA PRO A 490 -24.09 -8.48 -11.00
C PRO A 490 -24.35 -9.96 -11.31
N THR A 491 -23.30 -10.72 -11.64
CA THR A 491 -23.40 -12.16 -11.88
C THR A 491 -23.87 -12.89 -10.61
N GLN A 492 -23.30 -12.58 -9.44
CA GLN A 492 -23.71 -13.22 -8.19
C GLN A 492 -25.17 -12.93 -7.84
N ILE A 493 -25.60 -11.67 -7.96
CA ILE A 493 -26.96 -11.24 -7.64
C ILE A 493 -27.98 -11.87 -8.60
N LEU A 494 -27.69 -11.84 -9.91
CA LEU A 494 -28.57 -12.38 -10.94
C LEU A 494 -28.77 -13.89 -10.78
N ILE A 495 -27.68 -14.64 -10.64
CA ILE A 495 -27.72 -16.11 -10.55
C ILE A 495 -28.31 -16.58 -9.22
N ALA A 496 -27.98 -15.90 -8.11
CA ALA A 496 -28.61 -16.16 -6.82
C ALA A 496 -30.12 -15.94 -6.89
N THR A 497 -30.58 -14.88 -7.56
CA THR A 497 -32.01 -14.57 -7.69
C THR A 497 -32.74 -15.60 -8.54
N ILE A 498 -32.19 -16.00 -9.69
CA ILE A 498 -32.83 -16.92 -10.64
C ILE A 498 -32.88 -18.36 -10.11
N PHE A 499 -31.80 -18.85 -9.49
CA PHE A 499 -31.67 -20.27 -9.16
C PHE A 499 -31.85 -20.58 -7.67
N ILE A 500 -31.41 -19.71 -6.75
CA ILE A 500 -31.46 -19.96 -5.30
C ILE A 500 -32.69 -19.30 -4.68
N GLY A 501 -32.94 -18.02 -4.99
CA GLY A 501 -34.11 -17.28 -4.52
C GLY A 501 -35.43 -17.92 -4.95
N ALA A 502 -35.44 -18.53 -6.14
CA ALA A 502 -36.59 -19.27 -6.67
C ALA A 502 -36.94 -20.55 -5.89
N LEU A 503 -36.04 -21.06 -5.03
CA LEU A 503 -36.32 -22.22 -4.16
C LEU A 503 -37.13 -21.84 -2.91
N ALA A 504 -37.16 -20.56 -2.57
CA ALA A 504 -37.85 -20.05 -1.39
C ALA A 504 -39.24 -19.48 -1.77
N PRO A 505 -40.18 -19.40 -0.81
CA PRO A 505 -41.42 -18.66 -1.01
C PRO A 505 -41.14 -17.23 -1.46
N ALA A 506 -42.01 -16.65 -2.30
CA ALA A 506 -41.80 -15.33 -2.91
C ALA A 506 -41.50 -14.21 -1.88
N SER A 507 -42.03 -14.30 -0.66
CA SER A 507 -41.76 -13.35 0.43
C SER A 507 -40.34 -13.44 1.00
N LEU A 508 -39.67 -14.59 0.90
CA LEU A 508 -38.33 -14.84 1.41
C LEU A 508 -37.28 -14.96 0.30
N GLY A 509 -37.68 -15.04 -0.97
CA GLY A 509 -36.76 -15.20 -2.11
C GLY A 509 -35.66 -14.14 -2.16
N GLY A 510 -35.99 -12.88 -1.89
CA GLY A 510 -35.00 -11.80 -1.82
C GLY A 510 -33.99 -11.98 -0.69
N LEU A 511 -34.44 -12.40 0.51
CA LEU A 511 -33.57 -12.64 1.66
C LEU A 511 -32.63 -13.83 1.41
N VAL A 512 -33.15 -14.91 0.82
CA VAL A 512 -32.36 -16.11 0.50
C VAL A 512 -31.33 -15.82 -0.59
N SER A 513 -31.69 -15.07 -1.63
CA SER A 513 -30.75 -14.60 -2.66
C SER A 513 -29.63 -13.75 -2.04
N ALA A 514 -29.99 -12.76 -1.22
CA ALA A 514 -29.01 -11.91 -0.52
C ALA A 514 -28.09 -12.72 0.40
N ALA A 515 -28.63 -13.68 1.15
CA ALA A 515 -27.84 -14.57 2.01
C ALA A 515 -26.86 -15.44 1.21
N ALA A 516 -27.26 -15.93 0.03
CA ALA A 516 -26.38 -16.68 -0.85
C ALA A 516 -25.21 -15.83 -1.36
N VAL A 517 -25.48 -14.59 -1.78
CA VAL A 517 -24.44 -13.65 -2.24
C VAL A 517 -23.48 -13.30 -1.10
N VAL A 518 -23.99 -13.02 0.11
CA VAL A 518 -23.16 -12.79 1.30
C VAL A 518 -22.32 -14.03 1.63
N GLY A 519 -22.90 -15.22 1.50
CA GLY A 519 -22.19 -16.50 1.65
C GLY A 519 -20.99 -16.64 0.71
N ILE A 520 -21.16 -16.28 -0.57
CA ILE A 520 -20.06 -16.25 -1.54
C ILE A 520 -18.99 -15.22 -1.17
N ALA A 521 -19.38 -14.02 -0.74
CA ALA A 521 -18.43 -12.99 -0.31
C ALA A 521 -17.58 -13.47 0.90
N LEU A 522 -18.21 -14.12 1.89
CA LEU A 522 -17.52 -14.72 3.03
C LEU A 522 -16.64 -15.91 2.63
N LEU A 523 -17.07 -16.71 1.66
CA LEU A 523 -16.24 -17.77 1.08
C LEU A 523 -14.98 -17.18 0.43
N GLY A 524 -15.09 -16.05 -0.27
CA GLY A 524 -13.94 -15.31 -0.82
C GLY A 524 -12.93 -14.91 0.25
N ILE A 525 -13.40 -14.30 1.34
CA ILE A 525 -12.55 -13.95 2.50
C ILE A 525 -11.89 -15.19 3.10
N THR A 526 -12.62 -16.31 3.17
CA THR A 526 -12.07 -17.57 3.69
C THR A 526 -10.97 -18.12 2.78
N MET A 527 -11.20 -18.12 1.46
CA MET A 527 -10.25 -18.60 0.45
C MET A 527 -9.01 -17.72 0.37
N MET A 528 -9.14 -16.42 0.63
CA MET A 528 -8.02 -15.51 0.83
C MET A 528 -7.14 -15.95 2.01
N PHE A 529 -7.72 -16.16 3.20
CA PHE A 529 -6.95 -16.56 4.38
C PHE A 529 -6.27 -17.92 4.16
N LEU A 530 -6.98 -18.88 3.55
CA LEU A 530 -6.44 -20.18 3.21
C LEU A 530 -5.25 -20.07 2.23
N SER A 531 -5.40 -19.26 1.18
CA SER A 531 -4.34 -19.06 0.19
C SER A 531 -3.15 -18.30 0.77
N SER A 532 -3.39 -17.30 1.62
CA SER A 532 -2.33 -16.55 2.32
C SER A 532 -1.52 -17.49 3.22
N TRP A 533 -2.21 -18.34 3.98
CA TRP A 533 -1.61 -19.37 4.82
C TRP A 533 -0.82 -20.41 4.02
N LEU A 534 -1.37 -20.87 2.89
CA LEU A 534 -0.70 -21.83 2.01
C LEU A 534 0.59 -21.23 1.44
N LEU A 535 0.52 -20.02 0.90
CA LEU A 535 1.66 -19.31 0.30
C LEU A 535 2.75 -19.00 1.33
N SER A 536 2.37 -18.55 2.53
CA SER A 536 3.32 -18.19 3.59
C SER A 536 4.11 -19.37 4.14
N ARG A 537 3.57 -20.60 4.05
CA ARG A 537 4.26 -21.84 4.47
C ARG A 537 5.00 -22.57 3.36
N THR A 538 4.62 -22.37 2.10
CA THR A 538 5.18 -23.12 0.96
C THR A 538 6.21 -22.31 0.21
N VAL A 539 5.75 -21.38 -0.64
CA VAL A 539 6.57 -20.67 -1.64
C VAL A 539 7.22 -19.42 -1.05
N LEU A 540 6.60 -18.78 -0.06
CA LEU A 540 7.04 -17.51 0.53
C LEU A 540 7.35 -17.70 2.01
N ARG A 541 8.45 -18.41 2.33
CA ARG A 541 8.93 -18.61 3.71
C ARG A 541 9.80 -17.42 4.16
N GLY A 542 9.74 -17.05 5.44
CA GLY A 542 10.53 -15.95 6.03
C GLY A 542 10.00 -15.50 7.38
N GLU A 543 10.77 -14.66 8.08
CA GLU A 543 10.39 -14.07 9.37
C GLU A 543 9.31 -13.01 9.21
N ALA A 544 8.49 -12.83 10.25
CA ALA A 544 7.41 -11.83 10.26
C ALA A 544 7.98 -10.46 10.63
N THR A 545 7.68 -9.43 9.84
CA THR A 545 8.10 -8.06 10.14
C THR A 545 7.34 -7.50 11.34
N SER A 546 8.00 -6.71 12.18
CA SER A 546 7.39 -6.07 13.34
C SER A 546 6.32 -5.05 12.90
N PHE A 547 5.11 -5.23 13.41
CA PHE A 547 3.97 -4.37 13.08
C PHE A 547 3.94 -3.16 14.02
N SER A 548 4.31 -1.97 13.53
CA SER A 548 4.04 -0.70 14.21
C SER A 548 2.96 0.06 13.45
N LEU A 549 1.69 -0.16 13.79
CA LEU A 549 0.59 0.63 13.24
C LEU A 549 0.27 1.81 14.16
N GLU A 550 0.61 3.01 13.72
CA GLU A 550 0.08 4.22 14.32
C GLU A 550 -1.41 4.32 14.00
N LEU A 551 -2.26 4.34 15.04
CA LEU A 551 -3.65 4.75 14.87
C LEU A 551 -3.66 6.29 14.76
N PRO A 552 -3.93 6.88 13.57
CA PRO A 552 -3.99 8.33 13.45
C PRO A 552 -5.20 8.87 14.22
N PRO A 553 -5.16 10.11 14.73
CA PRO A 553 -6.34 10.75 15.31
C PRO A 553 -7.45 10.88 14.27
N TYR A 554 -8.72 10.89 14.72
CA TYR A 554 -9.84 11.15 13.80
C TYR A 554 -9.72 12.56 13.22
N ARG A 555 -9.84 12.69 11.91
CA ARG A 555 -9.78 13.97 11.21
C ARG A 555 -11.06 14.15 10.40
N PRO A 556 -11.71 15.34 10.42
CA PRO A 556 -12.84 15.58 9.54
C PRO A 556 -12.36 15.55 8.08
N PRO A 557 -13.01 14.76 7.20
CA PRO A 557 -12.57 14.62 5.82
C PRO A 557 -12.86 15.88 5.00
N ARG A 558 -11.99 16.18 4.03
CA ARG A 558 -12.17 17.31 3.10
C ARG A 558 -13.01 16.89 1.89
N ILE A 559 -14.32 16.76 2.11
CA ILE A 559 -15.27 16.11 1.19
C ILE A 559 -15.07 16.47 -0.29
N LEU A 560 -15.01 17.76 -0.63
CA LEU A 560 -14.87 18.22 -2.02
C LEU A 560 -13.52 17.85 -2.65
N GLN A 561 -12.43 18.03 -1.89
CA GLN A 561 -11.08 17.72 -2.37
C GLN A 561 -10.91 16.20 -2.55
N THR A 562 -11.41 15.40 -1.59
CA THR A 562 -11.37 13.94 -1.61
C THR A 562 -12.21 13.38 -2.77
N LEU A 563 -13.39 13.96 -3.04
CA LEU A 563 -14.24 13.53 -4.15
C LEU A 563 -13.56 13.77 -5.52
N TYR A 564 -13.00 14.96 -5.73
CA TYR A 564 -12.33 15.31 -6.98
C TYR A 564 -11.11 14.42 -7.25
N THR A 565 -10.21 14.32 -6.27
CA THR A 565 -8.99 13.51 -6.38
C THR A 565 -9.31 12.04 -6.56
N SER A 566 -10.27 11.49 -5.81
CA SER A 566 -10.65 10.09 -5.95
C SER A 566 -11.25 9.76 -7.31
N ILE A 567 -12.07 10.62 -7.90
CA ILE A 567 -12.68 10.35 -9.22
C ILE A 567 -11.60 10.37 -10.31
N ILE A 568 -10.72 11.38 -10.30
CA ILE A 568 -9.72 11.53 -11.36
C ILE A 568 -8.59 10.51 -11.20
N ASP A 569 -7.98 10.45 -10.02
CA ASP A 569 -6.74 9.69 -9.81
C ASP A 569 -6.99 8.20 -9.62
N ARG A 570 -8.19 7.79 -9.16
CA ARG A 570 -8.52 6.37 -8.92
C ARG A 570 -9.55 5.83 -9.91
N THR A 571 -10.66 6.54 -10.17
CA THR A 571 -11.73 6.01 -11.04
C THR A 571 -11.37 6.07 -12.53
N LEU A 572 -11.01 7.24 -13.06
CA LEU A 572 -10.79 7.42 -14.50
C LEU A 572 -9.56 6.65 -15.02
N ILE A 573 -8.46 6.61 -14.26
CA ILE A 573 -7.25 5.89 -14.66
C ILE A 573 -7.52 4.38 -14.76
N VAL A 574 -8.24 3.81 -13.80
CA VAL A 574 -8.58 2.38 -13.81
C VAL A 574 -9.60 2.07 -14.91
N LEU A 575 -10.59 2.95 -15.11
CA LEU A 575 -11.56 2.82 -16.20
C LEU A 575 -10.87 2.84 -17.57
N TRP A 576 -9.93 3.75 -17.79
CA TRP A 576 -9.17 3.82 -19.05
C TRP A 576 -8.48 2.49 -19.36
N ARG A 577 -7.83 1.88 -18.36
CA ARG A 577 -7.22 0.56 -18.53
C ARG A 577 -8.26 -0.50 -18.89
N ALA A 578 -9.41 -0.52 -18.22
CA ALA A 578 -10.48 -1.46 -18.53
C ALA A 578 -10.99 -1.29 -19.98
N VAL A 579 -11.17 -0.05 -20.45
CA VAL A 579 -11.57 0.25 -21.83
C VAL A 579 -10.55 -0.24 -22.85
N VAL A 580 -9.25 -0.01 -22.60
CA VAL A 580 -8.16 -0.46 -23.48
C VAL A 580 -8.15 -1.98 -23.65
N PHE A 581 -8.53 -2.74 -22.61
CA PHE A 581 -8.66 -4.20 -22.70
C PHE A 581 -10.02 -4.67 -23.23
N ALA A 582 -11.10 -3.92 -22.98
CA ALA A 582 -12.45 -4.28 -23.41
C ALA A 582 -12.65 -4.16 -24.93
N ALA A 583 -12.09 -3.13 -25.56
CA ALA A 583 -12.16 -2.91 -27.01
C ALA A 583 -11.68 -4.13 -27.84
N PRO A 584 -10.46 -4.67 -27.64
CA PRO A 584 -10.02 -5.87 -28.35
C PRO A 584 -10.80 -7.13 -27.94
N ALA A 585 -11.31 -7.20 -26.71
CA ALA A 585 -12.18 -8.30 -26.29
C ALA A 585 -13.46 -8.35 -27.13
N GLY A 586 -14.13 -7.20 -27.30
CA GLY A 586 -15.33 -7.06 -28.11
C GLY A 586 -15.09 -7.44 -29.57
N ALA A 587 -13.95 -7.03 -30.13
CA ALA A 587 -13.52 -7.46 -31.46
C ALA A 587 -13.41 -8.99 -31.55
N VAL A 588 -12.74 -9.64 -30.60
CA VAL A 588 -12.60 -11.11 -30.59
C VAL A 588 -13.94 -11.80 -30.44
N ILE A 589 -14.80 -11.35 -29.50
CA ILE A 589 -16.14 -11.91 -29.28
C ILE A 589 -16.97 -11.83 -30.56
N TRP A 590 -16.96 -10.69 -31.25
CA TRP A 590 -17.69 -10.54 -32.50
C TRP A 590 -17.14 -11.43 -33.62
N LEU A 591 -15.81 -11.51 -33.76
CA LEU A 591 -15.17 -12.35 -34.79
C LEU A 591 -15.51 -13.83 -34.62
N ILE A 592 -15.38 -14.37 -33.39
CA ILE A 592 -15.68 -15.79 -33.16
C ILE A 592 -17.17 -16.10 -33.34
N ALA A 593 -18.06 -15.15 -33.06
CA ALA A 593 -19.49 -15.38 -33.14
C ALA A 593 -20.05 -15.25 -34.57
N ASN A 594 -19.44 -14.40 -35.40
CA ASN A 594 -19.95 -14.09 -36.75
C ASN A 594 -19.16 -14.75 -37.89
N ILE A 595 -17.92 -15.19 -37.67
CA ILE A 595 -17.19 -15.96 -38.67
C ILE A 595 -17.67 -17.42 -38.62
N SER A 596 -18.24 -17.89 -39.73
CA SER A 596 -18.76 -19.24 -39.87
C SER A 596 -17.88 -20.11 -40.78
N PHE A 597 -17.72 -21.37 -40.37
CA PHE A 597 -17.06 -22.44 -41.12
C PHE A 597 -18.00 -23.64 -41.17
N GLY A 598 -18.38 -24.07 -42.39
CA GLY A 598 -19.24 -25.25 -42.57
C GLY A 598 -20.68 -25.08 -42.08
N GLY A 599 -21.19 -23.84 -42.00
CA GLY A 599 -22.57 -23.54 -41.58
C GLY A 599 -22.74 -23.23 -40.08
N GLU A 600 -21.70 -23.44 -39.27
CA GLU A 600 -21.65 -23.10 -37.85
C GLU A 600 -20.60 -22.01 -37.59
N SER A 601 -20.83 -21.15 -36.61
CA SER A 601 -19.87 -20.14 -36.14
C SER A 601 -18.67 -20.78 -35.45
N LEU A 602 -17.51 -20.11 -35.48
CA LEU A 602 -16.34 -20.53 -34.71
C LEU A 602 -16.66 -20.67 -33.20
N ALA A 603 -17.53 -19.81 -32.68
CA ALA A 603 -18.04 -19.88 -31.32
C ALA A 603 -18.78 -21.21 -31.05
N GLN A 604 -19.64 -21.69 -31.95
CA GLN A 604 -20.33 -22.98 -31.78
C GLN A 604 -19.35 -24.15 -31.75
N HIS A 605 -18.35 -24.17 -32.63
CA HIS A 605 -17.29 -25.18 -32.62
C HIS A 605 -16.52 -25.20 -31.29
N LEU A 606 -16.14 -24.00 -30.79
CA LEU A 606 -15.42 -23.87 -29.53
C LEU A 606 -16.28 -24.25 -28.32
N VAL A 607 -17.57 -23.88 -28.32
CA VAL A 607 -18.52 -24.33 -27.28
C VAL A 607 -18.62 -25.85 -27.27
N GLY A 608 -18.78 -26.48 -28.44
CA GLY A 608 -18.83 -27.93 -28.58
C GLY A 608 -17.56 -28.61 -28.03
N TRP A 609 -16.39 -28.05 -28.33
CA TRP A 609 -15.10 -28.55 -27.85
C TRP A 609 -14.92 -28.40 -26.33
N LEU A 610 -15.38 -27.29 -25.73
CA LEU A 610 -15.30 -27.06 -24.29
C LEU A 610 -16.40 -27.77 -23.49
N ASN A 611 -17.50 -28.16 -24.13
CA ASN A 611 -18.67 -28.69 -23.44
C ASN A 611 -18.40 -29.93 -22.57
N PRO A 612 -17.61 -30.95 -23.00
CA PRO A 612 -17.31 -32.10 -22.16
C PRO A 612 -16.63 -31.70 -20.84
N VAL A 613 -15.67 -30.77 -20.89
CA VAL A 613 -15.00 -30.25 -19.70
C VAL A 613 -15.96 -29.41 -18.85
N GLY A 614 -16.77 -28.57 -19.49
CA GLY A 614 -17.80 -27.76 -18.82
C GLY A 614 -18.76 -28.64 -18.02
N LEU A 615 -19.28 -29.70 -18.63
CA LEU A 615 -20.16 -30.65 -17.98
C LEU A 615 -19.47 -31.35 -16.82
N LEU A 616 -18.20 -31.75 -16.90
CA LEU A 616 -17.48 -32.36 -15.77
C LEU A 616 -17.41 -31.45 -14.53
N LEU A 617 -17.35 -30.13 -14.75
CA LEU A 617 -17.34 -29.11 -13.71
C LEU A 617 -18.74 -28.68 -13.26
N GLY A 618 -19.80 -29.27 -13.82
CA GLY A 618 -21.19 -28.86 -13.61
C GLY A 618 -21.52 -27.49 -14.20
N LEU A 619 -20.72 -27.01 -15.16
CA LEU A 619 -20.98 -25.86 -16.02
C LEU A 619 -21.40 -26.37 -17.41
N ASN A 620 -21.15 -25.59 -18.47
CA ASN A 620 -21.30 -26.00 -19.86
C ASN A 620 -20.25 -25.30 -20.75
N GLY A 621 -20.17 -25.69 -22.02
CA GLY A 621 -19.20 -25.11 -22.97
C GLY A 621 -19.41 -23.60 -23.20
N VAL A 622 -20.65 -23.13 -23.12
CA VAL A 622 -21.01 -21.70 -23.25
C VAL A 622 -20.36 -20.87 -22.14
N ILE A 623 -20.51 -21.29 -20.87
CA ILE A 623 -19.92 -20.60 -19.72
C ILE A 623 -18.40 -20.60 -19.84
N LEU A 624 -17.78 -21.74 -20.14
CA LEU A 624 -16.32 -21.81 -20.25
C LEU A 624 -15.78 -20.90 -21.36
N LEU A 625 -16.41 -20.91 -22.55
CA LEU A 625 -16.00 -20.02 -23.63
C LEU A 625 -16.18 -18.55 -23.23
N ALA A 626 -17.31 -18.19 -22.62
CA ALA A 626 -17.57 -16.83 -22.17
C ALA A 626 -16.48 -16.34 -21.21
N TYR A 627 -16.06 -17.15 -20.24
CA TYR A 627 -14.97 -16.77 -19.32
C TYR A 627 -13.59 -16.68 -19.98
N VAL A 628 -13.35 -17.43 -21.06
CA VAL A 628 -12.08 -17.34 -21.83
C VAL A 628 -12.02 -16.04 -22.63
N VAL A 629 -13.14 -15.62 -23.25
CA VAL A 629 -13.16 -14.43 -24.11
C VAL A 629 -13.42 -13.14 -23.33
N ALA A 630 -14.12 -13.23 -22.19
CA ALA A 630 -14.41 -12.11 -21.29
C ALA A 630 -13.35 -11.89 -20.19
N ILE A 631 -12.17 -12.53 -20.27
CA ILE A 631 -11.05 -12.24 -19.34
C ILE A 631 -10.76 -10.73 -19.21
N PRO A 632 -10.87 -9.92 -20.28
CA PRO A 632 -10.70 -8.47 -20.18
C PRO A 632 -11.63 -7.76 -19.19
N ALA A 633 -12.90 -8.14 -19.12
CA ALA A 633 -13.91 -7.50 -18.27
C ALA A 633 -14.91 -8.54 -17.76
N ASN A 634 -15.01 -8.71 -16.44
CA ASN A 634 -15.93 -9.72 -15.87
C ASN A 634 -17.39 -9.28 -15.97
N GLU A 635 -17.61 -7.97 -16.08
CA GLU A 635 -18.89 -7.35 -16.35
C GLU A 635 -19.50 -7.94 -17.61
N ILE A 636 -18.69 -8.29 -18.63
CA ILE A 636 -19.22 -8.72 -19.93
C ILE A 636 -19.60 -10.20 -20.06
N VAL A 637 -19.41 -10.98 -18.98
CA VAL A 637 -19.61 -12.43 -19.00
C VAL A 637 -21.07 -12.81 -19.29
N ILE A 638 -22.05 -12.17 -18.66
CA ILE A 638 -23.46 -12.60 -18.75
C ILE A 638 -24.07 -12.40 -20.15
N PRO A 639 -23.99 -11.24 -20.79
CA PRO A 639 -24.35 -11.02 -22.19
C PRO A 639 -23.57 -11.86 -23.17
N THR A 640 -22.31 -12.16 -22.90
CA THR A 640 -21.57 -13.13 -23.72
C THR A 640 -22.22 -14.52 -23.58
N VAL A 641 -22.57 -14.94 -22.36
CA VAL A 641 -23.32 -16.18 -22.11
C VAL A 641 -24.68 -16.17 -22.82
N LEU A 642 -25.45 -15.08 -22.75
CA LEU A 642 -26.76 -14.98 -23.38
C LEU A 642 -26.65 -15.04 -24.91
N MET A 643 -25.72 -14.29 -25.49
CA MET A 643 -25.41 -14.33 -26.92
C MET A 643 -25.03 -15.74 -27.37
N LEU A 644 -24.09 -16.39 -26.69
CA LEU A 644 -23.66 -17.75 -27.02
C LEU A 644 -24.78 -18.78 -26.83
N THR A 645 -25.65 -18.61 -25.83
CA THR A 645 -26.81 -19.49 -25.61
C THR A 645 -27.81 -19.38 -26.76
N VAL A 646 -28.13 -18.16 -27.20
CA VAL A 646 -29.01 -17.94 -28.36
C VAL A 646 -28.40 -18.51 -29.64
N LEU A 647 -27.11 -18.24 -29.87
CA LEU A 647 -26.37 -18.71 -31.06
C LEU A 647 -26.31 -20.24 -31.14
N THR A 648 -26.04 -20.91 -30.03
CA THR A 648 -25.92 -22.38 -29.97
C THR A 648 -27.27 -23.09 -29.93
N GLY A 649 -28.28 -22.49 -29.29
CA GLY A 649 -29.62 -23.07 -29.15
C GLY A 649 -30.49 -22.94 -30.41
N GLY A 650 -30.05 -22.19 -31.43
CA GLY A 650 -30.85 -21.94 -32.64
C GLY A 650 -32.17 -21.21 -32.34
N LEU A 651 -32.24 -20.52 -31.19
CA LEU A 651 -33.41 -19.78 -30.73
C LEU A 651 -33.58 -18.55 -31.63
N ALA A 652 -34.28 -18.74 -32.75
CA ALA A 652 -34.55 -17.69 -33.72
C ALA A 652 -35.58 -16.69 -33.15
N GLY A 653 -35.14 -15.48 -32.83
CA GLY A 653 -36.04 -14.38 -32.48
C GLY A 653 -35.44 -13.36 -31.52
N GLY A 654 -34.56 -12.49 -32.02
CA GLY A 654 -34.07 -11.32 -31.28
C GLY A 654 -32.70 -10.84 -31.75
N SER A 655 -32.30 -9.64 -31.31
CA SER A 655 -31.03 -8.95 -31.56
C SER A 655 -29.76 -9.67 -31.03
N GLY A 656 -29.81 -10.98 -30.81
CA GLY A 656 -28.81 -11.75 -30.04
C GLY A 656 -28.04 -12.85 -30.79
N ALA A 657 -28.19 -12.97 -32.11
CA ALA A 657 -27.37 -13.88 -32.91
C ALA A 657 -26.03 -13.20 -33.27
N GLY A 658 -24.98 -13.49 -32.48
CA GLY A 658 -23.63 -13.00 -32.76
C GLY A 658 -23.30 -11.60 -32.22
N VAL A 659 -24.21 -10.98 -31.45
CA VAL A 659 -24.00 -9.68 -30.80
C VAL A 659 -24.39 -9.79 -29.32
N MET A 660 -23.59 -9.19 -28.43
CA MET A 660 -23.84 -9.18 -26.99
C MET A 660 -25.11 -8.41 -26.66
N PHE A 661 -25.92 -8.93 -25.75
CA PHE A 661 -27.16 -8.28 -25.30
C PHE A 661 -27.51 -8.67 -23.86
N GLU A 662 -28.35 -7.87 -23.22
CA GLU A 662 -28.98 -8.17 -21.94
C GLU A 662 -30.49 -8.26 -22.14
N ALA A 663 -31.18 -9.13 -21.40
CA ALA A 663 -32.63 -9.26 -21.53
C ALA A 663 -33.36 -8.19 -20.70
N ASP A 664 -34.54 -7.78 -21.15
CA ASP A 664 -35.33 -6.71 -20.53
C ASP A 664 -35.82 -7.03 -19.10
N SER A 665 -35.78 -8.30 -18.69
CA SER A 665 -36.18 -8.72 -17.35
C SER A 665 -35.42 -9.95 -16.86
N VAL A 666 -35.33 -10.09 -15.53
CA VAL A 666 -34.77 -11.28 -14.87
C VAL A 666 -35.54 -12.55 -15.26
N GLY A 667 -36.84 -12.45 -15.52
CA GLY A 667 -37.67 -13.57 -15.99
C GLY A 667 -37.25 -14.05 -17.37
N ALA A 668 -37.11 -13.14 -18.33
CA ALA A 668 -36.64 -13.46 -19.68
C ALA A 668 -35.22 -14.06 -19.67
N THR A 669 -34.33 -13.51 -18.84
CA THR A 669 -33.00 -14.10 -18.61
C THR A 669 -33.09 -15.53 -18.06
N SER A 670 -33.96 -15.78 -17.07
CA SER A 670 -34.18 -17.11 -16.51
C SER A 670 -34.66 -18.11 -17.56
N GLU A 671 -35.61 -17.72 -18.40
CA GLU A 671 -36.12 -18.57 -19.49
C GLU A 671 -35.03 -18.94 -20.50
N LEU A 672 -34.24 -17.96 -20.95
CA LEU A 672 -33.12 -18.18 -21.87
C LEU A 672 -32.06 -19.11 -21.27
N LEU A 673 -31.66 -18.89 -20.02
CA LEU A 673 -30.66 -19.74 -19.36
C LEU A 673 -31.17 -21.18 -19.18
N ARG A 674 -32.43 -21.36 -18.80
CA ARG A 674 -33.06 -22.69 -18.67
C ARG A 674 -33.20 -23.38 -20.02
N ALA A 675 -33.55 -22.64 -21.08
CA ALA A 675 -33.55 -23.15 -22.46
C ALA A 675 -32.15 -23.59 -22.91
N GLY A 676 -31.10 -22.90 -22.45
CA GLY A 676 -29.70 -23.29 -22.61
C GLY A 676 -29.25 -24.47 -21.73
N GLY A 677 -30.16 -25.14 -21.03
CA GLY A 677 -29.89 -26.32 -20.21
C GLY A 677 -29.33 -26.01 -18.81
N TRP A 678 -29.46 -24.78 -18.31
CA TRP A 678 -28.95 -24.43 -16.99
C TRP A 678 -29.82 -25.01 -15.87
N THR A 679 -29.14 -25.58 -14.88
CA THR A 679 -29.76 -26.15 -13.68
C THR A 679 -29.34 -25.37 -12.43
N LEU A 680 -29.94 -25.70 -11.28
CA LEU A 680 -29.47 -25.18 -9.99
C LEU A 680 -27.98 -25.49 -9.75
N LEU A 681 -27.53 -26.69 -10.13
CA LEU A 681 -26.10 -27.05 -10.05
C LEU A 681 -25.25 -26.10 -10.88
N THR A 682 -25.67 -25.80 -12.11
CA THR A 682 -24.98 -24.85 -13.00
C THR A 682 -24.92 -23.45 -12.40
N GLY A 683 -26.03 -22.98 -11.82
CA GLY A 683 -26.06 -21.69 -11.13
C GLY A 683 -25.10 -21.61 -9.95
N VAL A 684 -25.13 -22.61 -9.05
CA VAL A 684 -24.22 -22.68 -7.89
C VAL A 684 -22.76 -22.78 -8.32
N ASN A 685 -22.44 -23.64 -9.29
CA ASN A 685 -21.07 -23.77 -9.79
C ASN A 685 -20.60 -22.52 -10.51
N LEU A 686 -21.47 -21.78 -11.20
CA LEU A 686 -21.10 -20.50 -11.80
C LEU A 686 -20.80 -19.46 -10.72
N MET A 687 -21.56 -19.40 -9.63
CA MET A 687 -21.30 -18.49 -8.51
C MET A 687 -19.93 -18.79 -7.88
N LEU A 688 -19.61 -20.07 -7.67
CA LEU A 688 -18.31 -20.52 -7.15
C LEU A 688 -17.16 -20.25 -8.13
N PHE A 689 -17.38 -20.54 -9.43
CA PHE A 689 -16.38 -20.31 -10.47
C PHE A 689 -16.10 -18.81 -10.62
N SER A 690 -17.13 -17.97 -10.65
CA SER A 690 -17.01 -16.51 -10.71
C SER A 690 -16.24 -15.93 -9.52
N LEU A 691 -16.34 -16.53 -8.33
CA LEU A 691 -15.53 -16.14 -7.17
C LEU A 691 -14.06 -16.54 -7.34
N LEU A 692 -13.82 -17.76 -7.82
CA LEU A 692 -12.52 -18.40 -7.81
C LEU A 692 -11.76 -18.32 -9.14
N HIS A 693 -12.30 -17.73 -10.20
CA HIS A 693 -11.59 -17.69 -11.48
C HIS A 693 -10.47 -16.66 -11.49
N ASN A 694 -9.75 -16.61 -12.61
CA ASN A 694 -8.67 -15.67 -12.82
C ASN A 694 -9.10 -14.19 -12.68
N PRO A 695 -8.16 -13.32 -12.27
CA PRO A 695 -8.38 -11.87 -12.31
C PRO A 695 -8.62 -11.37 -13.73
N CYS A 696 -9.30 -10.21 -13.86
CA CYS A 696 -9.49 -9.56 -15.15
C CYS A 696 -8.17 -9.04 -15.73
N SER A 697 -8.11 -8.80 -17.04
CA SER A 697 -6.87 -8.35 -17.72
C SER A 697 -6.28 -7.09 -17.10
N THR A 698 -7.10 -6.13 -16.68
CA THR A 698 -6.65 -4.92 -15.96
C THR A 698 -5.91 -5.27 -14.67
N THR A 699 -6.40 -6.26 -13.93
CA THR A 699 -5.76 -6.72 -12.69
C THR A 699 -4.50 -7.53 -12.99
N ILE A 700 -4.52 -8.44 -13.97
CA ILE A 700 -3.33 -9.20 -14.42
C ILE A 700 -2.21 -8.25 -14.83
N TYR A 701 -2.52 -7.24 -15.65
CA TYR A 701 -1.57 -6.22 -16.07
C TYR A 701 -1.02 -5.41 -14.89
N THR A 702 -1.88 -5.08 -13.93
CA THR A 702 -1.47 -4.35 -12.73
C THR A 702 -0.57 -5.20 -11.83
N ILE A 703 -0.85 -6.50 -11.67
CA ILE A 703 0.03 -7.45 -10.96
C ILE A 703 1.41 -7.49 -11.64
N PHE A 704 1.47 -7.54 -12.97
CA PHE A 704 2.74 -7.49 -13.70
C PHE A 704 3.48 -6.17 -13.49
N GLN A 705 2.79 -5.03 -13.48
CA GLN A 705 3.41 -3.72 -13.22
C GLN A 705 3.97 -3.61 -11.80
N GLU A 706 3.28 -4.16 -10.79
CA GLU A 706 3.73 -4.11 -9.38
C GLU A 706 4.82 -5.13 -9.07
N THR A 707 4.80 -6.31 -9.69
CA THR A 707 5.78 -7.39 -9.40
C THR A 707 6.95 -7.45 -10.37
N ARG A 708 6.80 -6.86 -11.58
CA ARG A 708 7.74 -6.95 -12.71
C ARG A 708 8.19 -8.38 -13.04
N SER A 709 7.35 -9.37 -12.73
CA SER A 709 7.71 -10.79 -12.82
C SER A 709 6.59 -11.62 -13.43
N ALA A 710 6.86 -12.21 -14.60
CA ALA A 710 5.93 -13.11 -15.27
C ALA A 710 5.58 -14.33 -14.39
N LYS A 711 6.55 -14.85 -13.64
CA LYS A 711 6.33 -15.99 -12.72
C LYS A 711 5.22 -15.70 -11.71
N TRP A 712 5.25 -14.53 -11.07
CA TRP A 712 4.28 -14.16 -10.06
C TRP A 712 2.93 -13.79 -10.67
N THR A 713 2.91 -13.13 -11.83
CA THR A 713 1.68 -12.87 -12.58
C THR A 713 0.98 -14.16 -13.00
N THR A 714 1.72 -15.15 -13.52
CA THR A 714 1.17 -16.45 -13.88
C THR A 714 0.66 -17.20 -12.66
N LEU A 715 1.39 -17.20 -11.53
CA LEU A 715 0.92 -17.83 -10.30
C LEU A 715 -0.38 -17.17 -9.79
N ALA A 716 -0.45 -15.84 -9.76
CA ALA A 716 -1.64 -15.12 -9.34
C ALA A 716 -2.86 -15.35 -10.23
N THR A 717 -2.64 -15.70 -11.50
CA THR A 717 -3.70 -16.00 -12.47
C THR A 717 -4.14 -17.46 -12.40
N ALA A 718 -3.18 -18.38 -12.34
CA ALA A 718 -3.42 -19.82 -12.38
C ALA A 718 -3.90 -20.39 -11.04
N LEU A 719 -3.46 -19.84 -9.90
CA LEU A 719 -3.83 -20.34 -8.58
C LEU A 719 -5.35 -20.28 -8.34
N PRO A 720 -6.03 -19.11 -8.50
CA PRO A 720 -7.48 -19.08 -8.37
C PRO A 720 -8.14 -20.02 -9.38
N LEU A 721 -7.75 -19.98 -10.65
CA LEU A 721 -8.36 -20.80 -11.70
C LEU A 721 -8.30 -22.30 -11.37
N ALA A 722 -7.16 -22.79 -10.87
CA ALA A 722 -7.01 -24.17 -10.43
C ALA A 722 -7.93 -24.50 -9.23
N MET A 723 -8.07 -23.57 -8.26
CA MET A 723 -9.02 -23.72 -7.16
C MET A 723 -10.47 -23.74 -7.66
N GLY A 724 -10.82 -22.86 -8.60
CA GLY A 724 -12.15 -22.81 -9.22
C GLY A 724 -12.51 -24.12 -9.91
N PHE A 725 -11.62 -24.65 -10.75
CA PHE A 725 -11.83 -25.95 -11.37
C PHE A 725 -11.97 -27.08 -10.35
N THR A 726 -11.12 -27.10 -9.33
CA THR A 726 -11.16 -28.13 -8.28
C THR A 726 -12.47 -28.07 -7.49
N VAL A 727 -12.88 -26.88 -7.05
CA VAL A 727 -14.11 -26.69 -6.26
C VAL A 727 -15.35 -27.02 -7.08
N CYS A 728 -15.47 -26.51 -8.30
CA CYS A 728 -16.62 -26.81 -9.18
C CYS A 728 -16.69 -28.31 -9.52
N PHE A 729 -15.54 -28.95 -9.79
CA PHE A 729 -15.49 -30.40 -10.03
C PHE A 729 -16.02 -31.18 -8.81
N LEU A 730 -15.50 -30.89 -7.62
CA LEU A 730 -15.91 -31.58 -6.39
C LEU A 730 -17.40 -31.39 -6.10
N VAL A 731 -17.91 -30.16 -6.22
CA VAL A 731 -19.33 -29.86 -6.03
C VAL A 731 -20.20 -30.60 -7.05
N ALA A 732 -19.79 -30.63 -8.32
CA ALA A 732 -20.52 -31.37 -9.36
C ALA A 732 -20.54 -32.88 -9.11
N GLN A 733 -19.42 -33.49 -8.68
CA GLN A 733 -19.39 -34.91 -8.38
C GLN A 733 -20.24 -35.25 -7.16
N VAL A 734 -20.13 -34.48 -6.07
CA VAL A 734 -20.96 -34.68 -4.87
C VAL A 734 -22.44 -34.53 -5.19
N TRP A 735 -22.82 -33.51 -5.98
CA TRP A 735 -24.21 -33.33 -6.40
C TRP A 735 -24.73 -34.56 -7.16
N ARG A 736 -23.95 -35.08 -8.11
CA ARG A 736 -24.33 -36.26 -8.88
C ARG A 736 -24.42 -37.53 -8.04
N LEU A 737 -23.56 -37.67 -7.02
CA LEU A 737 -23.60 -38.80 -6.10
C LEU A 737 -24.81 -38.75 -5.15
N VAL A 738 -25.28 -37.56 -4.78
CA VAL A 738 -26.45 -37.38 -3.91
C VAL A 738 -27.76 -37.40 -4.69
N ALA A 739 -27.74 -37.00 -5.96
CA ALA A 739 -28.90 -36.99 -6.85
C ALA A 739 -29.13 -38.31 -7.59
N ALA A 740 -28.13 -39.20 -7.64
CA ALA A 740 -28.24 -40.58 -8.09
C ALA A 740 -28.74 -41.47 -6.94
#